data_AF-A0A7C9JDU3-F1
#
_entry.id   AF-A0A7C9JDU3-F1
#
_cell.length_a   1.000
_cell.length_b   1.000
_cell.length_c   1.000
_cell.angle_alpha   90.00
_cell.angle_beta   90.00
_cell.angle_gamma   90.00
#
_symmetry.space_group_name_H-M   'P 1'
#
loop_
_entity.id
_entity.type
_entity.pdbx_description
1 polymer ?
#
loop_
_entity_poly.entity_id
_entity_poly.type
_entity_poly.pdbx_seq_one_letter_code
_entity_poly.pdbx_strand_id
1 'polypeptide(L)'
;MTSEEDQAVIDAMLDQLEDVAVPESLHPDAVRKRLLALEQAESPAPAHVPGAGESVRVVRGARAQGRATPEPRRRQGLPRRLLVAASVVLALGVGVWGLTAIAGAGGTGLGMAGSQDGEPGFAAVKDILTQEVRDDLLAVEEAARQPGLAAASSYGEIRASLLAYEAQQAVRYGGVIGSRTEVTDVQSDGAKAVTESAVDDAAPMEAGAVADYSDTNVRTEGVGEADVVKTDGRYLYVLQDDSQRVAVVDVQNGNMEPLGCAQVDSAQISEFYVEGQSLYVLSTEYPSADDSDGALSDTWYTSASPITRLDTFDLSDPAQPRLAASATQSGSYSSSRFADGFIYVFSNYLVSDVAGSEDPATYVPCIGGKAIACSDVYLPPNVTANQYLVVSAFAADNPGESVSQKAVLSDFGQLYVSASNIYVYETIYNGEYDIMPLARTIEDEAGQVDPAAEGQEDGSLGESAEGESGDGPVAGSDGAFAEDGEWDNSVRRTSIRKLSFSGGEIEGAAQTKVDGVLDSSWSIDEYDGYLRLVTTLYDDEFNSANAVYVLNGQLELVGSIEGLAEDERVYSARLMGDTGYFVTFRETDPLFSVDFSDPENPRIIGELKIPGFSEYLHPYGDGLLLGIGMEADEETGVTDGVKLSMFDVSDPAAVSEVAKTTIEGCYHTDVFYDYRAVLVDQPYNIIGFSGYGNQGETYFVYSYNPGTGFTRDMAEDVNGGSWMSPRGVRIGDVLYVVKGNAVESYSLKTFKKIDDLLI
;
A
#
# COMPACT_ATOMS: atom_id res chain seq x y z
N MET A 1 21.49 -17.45 -32.19
CA MET A 1 21.20 -17.50 -33.64
C MET A 1 19.74 -17.89 -33.72
N THR A 2 18.87 -16.95 -34.08
CA THR A 2 17.43 -17.17 -34.23
C THR A 2 17.16 -17.99 -35.50
N SER A 3 16.14 -18.83 -35.46
CA SER A 3 15.77 -19.76 -36.54
C SER A 3 15.23 -19.00 -37.76
N GLU A 4 15.37 -19.57 -38.97
CA GLU A 4 14.81 -19.00 -40.20
C GLU A 4 13.27 -18.80 -40.14
N GLU A 5 12.57 -19.49 -39.22
CA GLU A 5 11.14 -19.32 -38.98
C GLU A 5 10.79 -18.01 -38.24
N ASP A 6 11.66 -17.53 -37.33
CA ASP A 6 11.43 -16.28 -36.57
C ASP A 6 11.56 -15.06 -37.49
N GLN A 7 12.45 -15.14 -38.48
CA GLN A 7 12.68 -14.06 -39.44
C GLN A 7 11.47 -13.86 -40.37
N ALA A 8 10.79 -14.95 -40.74
CA ALA A 8 9.61 -14.91 -41.60
C ALA A 8 8.39 -14.28 -40.92
N VAL A 9 8.24 -14.46 -39.59
CA VAL A 9 7.17 -13.83 -38.81
C VAL A 9 7.41 -12.33 -38.66
N ILE A 10 8.65 -11.93 -38.41
CA ILE A 10 9.02 -10.50 -38.30
C ILE A 10 8.82 -9.77 -39.63
N ASP A 11 9.21 -10.38 -40.75
CA ASP A 11 9.02 -9.79 -42.08
C ASP A 11 7.52 -9.67 -42.42
N ALA A 12 6.68 -10.64 -42.01
CA ALA A 12 5.22 -10.56 -42.20
C ALA A 12 4.54 -9.49 -41.33
N MET A 13 5.05 -9.24 -40.11
CA MET A 13 4.54 -8.16 -39.24
C MET A 13 4.94 -6.78 -39.77
N LEU A 14 6.12 -6.65 -40.38
CA LEU A 14 6.59 -5.39 -40.97
C LEU A 14 5.83 -5.03 -42.26
N ASP A 15 5.49 -6.03 -43.10
CA ASP A 15 4.66 -5.84 -44.30
C ASP A 15 3.23 -5.37 -43.96
N GLN A 16 2.69 -5.74 -42.79
CA GLN A 16 1.37 -5.28 -42.32
C GLN A 16 1.36 -3.84 -41.77
N LEU A 17 2.53 -3.26 -41.50
CA LEU A 17 2.67 -1.90 -40.95
C LEU A 17 2.90 -0.83 -42.01
N GLU A 18 3.14 -1.18 -43.28
CA GLU A 18 3.45 -0.19 -44.33
C GLU A 18 2.25 0.69 -44.75
N ASP A 19 1.01 0.31 -44.44
CA ASP A 19 -0.21 1.02 -44.89
C ASP A 19 -1.01 1.72 -43.77
N VAL A 20 -0.51 1.77 -42.52
CA VAL A 20 -1.18 2.52 -41.44
C VAL A 20 -0.83 4.01 -41.53
N ALA A 21 -1.75 4.82 -42.04
CA ALA A 21 -1.59 6.27 -42.12
C ALA A 21 -1.47 6.88 -40.71
N VAL A 22 -0.27 7.37 -40.37
CA VAL A 22 -0.04 8.12 -39.12
C VAL A 22 -0.87 9.41 -39.12
N PRO A 23 -1.69 9.66 -38.08
CA PRO A 23 -2.46 10.90 -37.97
C PRO A 23 -1.55 12.15 -38.05
N GLU A 24 -1.96 13.19 -38.79
CA GLU A 24 -1.15 14.41 -38.97
C GLU A 24 -0.76 15.09 -37.65
N SER A 25 -1.52 14.88 -36.57
CA SER A 25 -1.23 15.38 -35.22
C SER A 25 0.02 14.77 -34.59
N LEU A 26 0.42 13.58 -35.04
CA LEU A 26 1.59 12.85 -34.59
C LEU A 26 2.79 13.01 -35.54
N HIS A 27 2.63 13.76 -36.64
CA HIS A 27 3.76 14.10 -37.48
C HIS A 27 4.79 14.94 -36.69
N PRO A 28 6.10 14.70 -36.91
CA PRO A 28 7.18 15.37 -36.17
C PRO A 28 7.07 16.91 -36.16
N ASP A 29 6.59 17.50 -37.25
CA ASP A 29 6.42 18.96 -37.37
C ASP A 29 5.24 19.50 -36.54
N ALA A 30 4.15 18.74 -36.42
CA ALA A 30 2.99 19.11 -35.60
C ALA A 30 3.33 19.01 -34.10
N VAL A 31 4.05 17.96 -33.71
CA VAL A 31 4.59 17.77 -32.36
C VAL A 31 5.57 18.89 -32.01
N ARG A 32 6.49 19.22 -32.92
CA ARG A 32 7.45 20.31 -32.73
C ARG A 32 6.77 21.67 -32.58
N LYS A 33 5.69 21.92 -33.33
CA LYS A 33 4.93 23.16 -33.23
C LYS A 33 4.17 23.29 -31.91
N ARG A 34 3.67 22.17 -31.35
CA ARG A 34 3.07 22.12 -30.01
C ARG A 34 4.10 22.37 -28.91
N LEU A 35 5.26 21.72 -28.98
CA LEU A 35 6.36 21.94 -28.03
C LEU A 35 6.83 23.40 -28.02
N LEU A 36 6.95 24.03 -29.20
CA LEU A 36 7.31 25.44 -29.31
C LEU A 36 6.21 26.38 -28.79
N ALA A 37 4.94 26.00 -28.86
CA ALA A 37 3.82 26.78 -28.32
C ALA A 37 3.78 26.70 -26.77
N LEU A 38 4.11 25.55 -26.20
CA LEU A 38 4.25 25.33 -24.76
C LEU A 38 5.44 26.13 -24.20
N GLU A 39 6.58 26.13 -24.91
CA GLU A 39 7.78 26.89 -24.52
C GLU A 39 7.57 28.42 -24.59
N GLN A 40 6.67 28.89 -25.46
CA GLN A 40 6.29 30.31 -25.54
C GLN A 40 5.24 30.72 -24.51
N ALA A 41 4.47 29.79 -23.94
CA ALA A 41 3.52 30.06 -22.88
C ALA A 41 4.19 30.21 -21.50
N GLU A 42 5.38 29.64 -21.30
CA GLU A 42 6.13 29.67 -20.03
C GLU A 42 7.05 30.90 -19.83
N SER A 43 7.11 31.84 -20.78
CA SER A 43 7.89 33.08 -20.63
C SER A 43 7.01 34.32 -20.40
N PRO A 44 6.84 34.81 -19.15
CA PRO A 44 6.25 36.11 -18.92
C PRO A 44 7.27 37.20 -19.28
N ALA A 45 6.99 37.99 -20.31
CA ALA A 45 7.73 39.22 -20.59
C ALA A 45 7.53 40.22 -19.42
N PRO A 46 8.57 40.94 -18.96
CA PRO A 46 8.44 41.89 -17.86
C PRO A 46 7.59 43.10 -18.30
N ALA A 47 6.51 43.36 -17.56
CA ALA A 47 5.67 44.52 -17.76
C ALA A 47 6.43 45.83 -17.47
N HIS A 48 6.44 46.72 -18.46
CA HIS A 48 7.00 48.06 -18.39
C HIS A 48 5.99 49.00 -17.72
N VAL A 49 6.31 49.54 -16.54
CA VAL A 49 5.52 50.61 -15.89
C VAL A 49 6.23 51.96 -16.08
N PRO A 50 5.65 52.93 -16.80
CA PRO A 50 6.20 54.28 -16.88
C PRO A 50 5.57 55.23 -15.84
N GLY A 51 6.39 55.73 -14.92
CA GLY A 51 6.57 57.15 -14.65
C GLY A 51 5.67 57.89 -13.63
N ALA A 52 6.39 58.66 -12.79
CA ALA A 52 6.01 59.81 -11.91
C ALA A 52 5.83 59.44 -10.43
N GLY A 53 6.47 60.08 -9.45
CA GLY A 53 7.32 61.27 -9.38
C GLY A 53 7.33 61.75 -7.91
N GLU A 54 8.39 62.46 -7.52
CA GLU A 54 8.53 63.26 -6.28
C GLU A 54 9.01 62.60 -4.97
N SER A 55 10.34 62.66 -4.81
CA SER A 55 11.09 63.25 -3.67
C SER A 55 10.42 63.42 -2.30
N VAL A 56 11.10 62.97 -1.22
CA VAL A 56 11.63 63.84 -0.13
C VAL A 56 12.75 63.11 0.62
N ARG A 57 13.90 63.79 0.81
CA ARG A 57 15.02 63.45 1.70
C ARG A 57 14.69 63.84 3.15
N VAL A 58 15.41 63.24 4.12
CA VAL A 58 15.92 63.78 5.43
C VAL A 58 15.74 62.70 6.53
N VAL A 59 16.64 62.35 7.45
CA VAL A 59 18.03 62.74 7.81
C VAL A 59 18.64 61.63 8.68
N ARG A 60 19.98 61.57 8.67
CA ARG A 60 20.90 60.73 9.46
C ARG A 60 20.77 60.87 10.98
N GLY A 61 21.08 59.77 11.68
CA GLY A 61 21.92 59.76 12.88
C GLY A 61 21.99 58.35 13.51
N ALA A 62 23.06 57.85 14.12
CA ALA A 62 24.50 58.02 14.02
C ALA A 62 25.12 56.95 14.95
N ARG A 63 26.14 56.23 14.44
CA ARG A 63 27.32 55.63 15.12
C ARG A 63 27.08 54.56 16.21
N ALA A 64 27.93 53.56 16.46
CA ALA A 64 29.19 52.98 15.93
C ALA A 64 29.41 51.67 16.75
N GLN A 65 30.28 50.68 16.49
CA GLN A 65 31.63 50.54 15.91
C GLN A 65 31.75 49.05 15.47
N GLY A 66 32.21 48.70 14.27
CA GLY A 66 33.63 48.40 13.91
C GLY A 66 33.89 46.88 13.95
N ARG A 67 34.51 46.17 12.98
CA ARG A 67 35.37 46.58 11.85
C ARG A 67 35.63 45.36 10.92
N ALA A 68 35.42 45.59 9.62
CA ALA A 68 36.11 45.10 8.40
C ALA A 68 36.28 43.59 8.07
N THR A 69 35.70 43.25 6.91
CA THR A 69 35.90 42.09 6.01
C THR A 69 37.22 42.14 5.21
N PRO A 70 37.57 41.07 4.46
CA PRO A 70 37.29 41.11 3.02
C PRO A 70 36.73 39.79 2.43
N GLU A 71 35.73 39.93 1.56
CA GLU A 71 35.24 38.97 0.54
C GLU A 71 36.09 39.07 -0.77
N PRO A 72 35.85 38.32 -1.88
CA PRO A 72 35.08 37.08 -2.11
C PRO A 72 35.82 36.05 -3.01
N ARG A 73 35.30 34.82 -3.15
CA ARG A 73 35.37 34.08 -4.43
C ARG A 73 34.03 33.38 -4.74
N ARG A 74 33.30 33.98 -5.68
CA ARG A 74 32.19 33.36 -6.43
C ARG A 74 32.71 32.13 -7.20
N ARG A 75 32.03 30.99 -7.04
CA ARG A 75 31.82 30.03 -8.13
C ARG A 75 30.32 29.79 -8.27
N GLN A 76 29.87 29.91 -9.51
CA GLN A 76 28.50 29.72 -9.97
C GLN A 76 28.13 28.23 -9.89
N GLY A 77 26.90 27.94 -9.46
CA GLY A 77 26.23 26.66 -9.64
C GLY A 77 24.73 26.92 -9.77
N LEU A 78 24.14 26.47 -10.88
CA LEU A 78 22.74 26.66 -11.28
C LEU A 78 21.75 25.95 -10.34
N PRO A 79 20.49 26.42 -10.26
CA PRO A 79 19.40 25.70 -9.61
C PRO A 79 18.91 24.54 -10.50
N ARG A 80 18.82 23.33 -9.94
CA ARG A 80 18.15 22.17 -10.56
C ARG A 80 16.65 22.26 -10.24
N ARG A 81 15.84 22.53 -11.26
CA ARG A 81 14.40 22.23 -11.35
C ARG A 81 14.16 21.61 -12.74
N LEU A 82 13.13 20.76 -12.81
CA LEU A 82 12.56 20.04 -13.97
C LEU A 82 13.13 18.64 -14.22
N LEU A 83 12.36 17.64 -13.79
CA LEU A 83 12.21 16.38 -14.50
C LEU A 83 10.72 16.00 -14.42
N VAL A 84 9.99 16.38 -15.46
CA VAL A 84 8.65 15.88 -15.78
C VAL A 84 8.88 14.57 -16.52
N ALA A 85 8.46 13.46 -15.92
CA ALA A 85 8.44 12.15 -16.57
C ALA A 85 7.17 12.07 -17.44
N ALA A 86 7.36 11.91 -18.75
CA ALA A 86 6.33 11.45 -19.66
C ALA A 86 6.63 9.97 -19.95
N SER A 87 5.84 9.07 -19.39
CA SER A 87 5.93 7.63 -19.61
C SER A 87 5.21 7.27 -20.90
N VAL A 88 5.96 6.85 -21.92
CA VAL A 88 5.45 6.05 -23.04
C VAL A 88 6.06 4.67 -22.87
N VAL A 89 5.23 3.71 -22.47
CA VAL A 89 5.58 2.29 -22.41
C VAL A 89 5.46 1.72 -23.83
N LEU A 90 6.57 1.23 -24.38
CA LEU A 90 6.57 0.27 -25.47
C LEU A 90 7.54 -0.84 -25.07
N ALA A 91 6.97 -1.97 -24.70
CA ALA A 91 7.69 -3.18 -24.33
C ALA A 91 8.31 -3.81 -25.59
N LEU A 92 9.64 -3.99 -25.58
CA LEU A 92 10.33 -5.06 -26.29
C LEU A 92 11.55 -5.47 -25.48
N GLY A 93 11.47 -6.66 -24.88
CA GLY A 93 12.58 -7.32 -24.22
C GLY A 93 13.66 -7.70 -25.22
N VAL A 94 14.87 -7.20 -25.02
CA VAL A 94 16.10 -7.77 -25.57
C VAL A 94 17.17 -7.66 -24.49
N GLY A 95 17.59 -8.80 -23.96
CA GLY A 95 18.72 -8.90 -23.04
C GLY A 95 20.00 -8.38 -23.68
N VAL A 96 20.72 -7.52 -22.95
CA VAL A 96 22.03 -7.02 -23.37
C VAL A 96 23.08 -7.48 -22.38
N TRP A 97 23.80 -8.54 -22.77
CA TRP A 97 25.16 -8.79 -22.34
C TRP A 97 26.07 -7.67 -22.87
N GLY A 98 26.62 -6.85 -21.97
CA GLY A 98 27.47 -5.71 -22.33
C GLY A 98 28.81 -5.74 -21.59
N LEU A 99 29.82 -6.36 -22.22
CA LEU A 99 31.23 -6.21 -21.86
C LEU A 99 31.62 -4.73 -21.70
N THR A 100 32.21 -4.36 -20.56
CA THR A 100 33.06 -3.17 -20.48
C THR A 100 34.48 -3.55 -20.08
N ALA A 101 35.33 -3.62 -21.11
CA ALA A 101 36.77 -3.64 -20.97
C ALA A 101 37.26 -2.25 -20.56
N ILE A 102 37.80 -2.10 -19.35
CA ILE A 102 38.62 -0.93 -18.98
C ILE A 102 40.08 -1.34 -19.04
N ALA A 103 40.75 -0.86 -20.09
CA ALA A 103 42.19 -0.93 -20.24
C ALA A 103 42.89 0.13 -19.38
N GLY A 104 43.68 -0.33 -18.41
CA GLY A 104 44.99 0.23 -18.03
C GLY A 104 45.03 1.55 -17.25
N ALA A 105 45.40 1.49 -15.96
CA ALA A 105 46.74 1.90 -15.49
C ALA A 105 46.89 1.80 -13.96
N GLY A 106 47.56 0.73 -13.52
CA GLY A 106 48.65 0.79 -12.52
C GLY A 106 48.31 0.82 -11.02
N GLY A 107 48.53 -0.31 -10.35
CA GLY A 107 49.10 -0.30 -8.99
C GLY A 107 48.62 -1.34 -7.98
N THR A 108 49.14 -2.58 -8.09
CA THR A 108 49.41 -3.56 -7.00
C THR A 108 48.23 -3.95 -6.07
N GLY A 109 47.69 -5.17 -6.04
CA GLY A 109 48.26 -6.48 -6.29
C GLY A 109 48.11 -7.35 -5.02
N LEU A 110 47.00 -8.06 -4.87
CA LEU A 110 46.89 -9.28 -4.07
C LEU A 110 46.08 -10.29 -4.89
N GLY A 111 46.67 -11.47 -5.09
CA GLY A 111 46.42 -12.34 -6.22
C GLY A 111 45.12 -13.14 -6.17
N MET A 112 44.44 -13.17 -7.32
CA MET A 112 43.58 -14.26 -7.73
C MET A 112 44.45 -15.49 -7.99
N ALA A 113 44.43 -16.45 -7.07
CA ALA A 113 44.86 -17.82 -7.34
C ALA A 113 43.61 -18.60 -7.76
N GLY A 114 43.65 -19.16 -8.97
CA GLY A 114 42.53 -19.84 -9.58
C GLY A 114 42.07 -21.08 -8.81
N SER A 115 40.75 -21.26 -8.78
CA SER A 115 40.10 -22.57 -8.81
C SER A 115 39.16 -22.56 -10.02
N GLN A 116 39.49 -23.40 -11.00
CA GLN A 116 38.48 -24.04 -11.83
C GLN A 116 37.89 -25.15 -10.94
N ASP A 117 36.57 -25.30 -10.97
CA ASP A 117 35.75 -26.28 -10.24
C ASP A 117 35.39 -25.88 -8.79
N GLY A 118 34.21 -25.26 -8.62
CA GLY A 118 33.56 -25.04 -7.31
C GLY A 118 32.66 -23.80 -7.28
N GLU A 119 31.36 -24.01 -7.08
CA GLU A 119 30.35 -22.98 -6.82
C GLU A 119 30.75 -22.05 -5.65
N PRO A 120 31.10 -20.78 -5.88
CA PRO A 120 31.49 -19.88 -4.80
C PRO A 120 30.32 -19.54 -3.86
N GLY A 121 29.07 -19.58 -4.34
CA GLY A 121 27.88 -19.35 -3.52
C GLY A 121 27.57 -20.51 -2.56
N PHE A 122 27.69 -21.75 -3.03
CA PHE A 122 27.33 -22.94 -2.26
C PHE A 122 28.29 -23.26 -1.09
N ALA A 123 29.58 -22.95 -1.25
CA ALA A 123 30.55 -23.06 -0.16
C ALA A 123 30.24 -22.09 1.00
N ALA A 124 29.82 -20.86 0.67
CA ALA A 124 29.45 -19.87 1.67
C ALA A 124 28.12 -20.20 2.37
N VAL A 125 27.15 -20.80 1.67
CA VAL A 125 25.91 -21.33 2.28
C VAL A 125 26.20 -22.42 3.30
N LYS A 126 27.16 -23.32 3.03
CA LYS A 126 27.59 -24.36 3.98
C LYS A 126 28.23 -23.79 5.25
N ASP A 127 28.86 -22.64 5.16
CA ASP A 127 29.45 -21.94 6.31
C ASP A 127 28.37 -21.24 7.17
N ILE A 128 27.26 -20.77 6.58
CA ILE A 128 26.11 -20.20 7.32
C ILE A 128 25.28 -21.31 8.00
N LEU A 129 24.88 -22.32 7.25
CA LEU A 129 23.97 -23.38 7.71
C LEU A 129 24.75 -24.47 8.45
N THR A 130 25.28 -24.10 9.62
CA THR A 130 25.86 -25.04 10.57
C THR A 130 24.86 -26.12 10.96
N GLN A 131 25.32 -27.24 11.55
CA GLN A 131 24.38 -28.28 12.00
C GLN A 131 23.35 -27.76 13.00
N GLU A 132 23.76 -26.86 13.89
CA GLU A 132 22.86 -26.22 14.87
C GLU A 132 21.76 -25.41 14.17
N VAL A 133 22.13 -24.58 13.20
CA VAL A 133 21.16 -23.80 12.40
C VAL A 133 20.23 -24.71 11.59
N ARG A 134 20.73 -25.84 11.08
CA ARG A 134 19.90 -26.82 10.37
C ARG A 134 18.89 -27.51 11.29
N ASP A 135 19.32 -27.91 12.49
CA ASP A 135 18.45 -28.54 13.48
C ASP A 135 17.33 -27.58 13.90
N ASP A 136 17.66 -26.31 14.12
CA ASP A 136 16.68 -25.25 14.41
C ASP A 136 15.72 -25.02 13.22
N LEU A 137 16.23 -25.00 11.98
CA LEU A 137 15.40 -24.83 10.78
C LEU A 137 14.42 -26.00 10.58
N LEU A 138 14.85 -27.23 10.88
CA LEU A 138 13.98 -28.41 10.85
C LEU A 138 12.87 -28.31 11.90
N ALA A 139 13.16 -27.77 13.08
CA ALA A 139 12.15 -27.51 14.11
C ALA A 139 11.13 -26.44 13.65
N VAL A 140 11.60 -25.37 13.00
CA VAL A 140 10.73 -24.33 12.39
C VAL A 140 9.82 -24.96 11.33
N GLU A 141 10.38 -25.78 10.42
CA GLU A 141 9.59 -26.48 9.40
C GLU A 141 8.55 -27.45 9.99
N GLU A 142 8.89 -28.14 11.08
CA GLU A 142 7.97 -29.06 11.75
C GLU A 142 6.83 -28.30 12.45
N ALA A 143 7.15 -27.16 13.09
CA ALA A 143 6.17 -26.28 13.71
C ALA A 143 5.23 -25.66 12.68
N ALA A 144 5.73 -25.21 11.52
CA ALA A 144 4.94 -24.63 10.44
C ALA A 144 3.93 -25.62 9.80
N ARG A 145 4.14 -26.94 9.97
CA ARG A 145 3.19 -28.00 9.52
C ARG A 145 2.04 -28.24 10.50
N GLN A 146 2.14 -27.75 11.73
CA GLN A 146 1.06 -27.91 12.71
C GLN A 146 -0.03 -26.85 12.47
N PRO A 147 -1.30 -27.16 12.79
CA PRO A 147 -2.37 -26.17 12.78
C PRO A 147 -2.14 -25.11 13.86
N GLY A 148 -2.44 -23.85 13.53
CA GLY A 148 -2.25 -22.69 14.42
C GLY A 148 -0.99 -21.87 14.08
N LEU A 149 -0.88 -20.70 14.68
CA LEU A 149 0.25 -19.79 14.44
C LEU A 149 1.40 -20.13 15.41
N ALA A 150 2.50 -20.67 14.88
CA ALA A 150 3.63 -21.12 15.69
C ALA A 150 4.51 -19.96 16.16
N ALA A 151 4.66 -19.83 17.48
CA ALA A 151 5.65 -18.95 18.10
C ALA A 151 7.01 -19.66 18.20
N ALA A 152 8.09 -18.89 18.15
CA ALA A 152 9.44 -19.43 18.34
C ALA A 152 9.65 -19.90 19.77
N SER A 153 10.28 -21.07 19.93
CA SER A 153 10.65 -21.62 21.24
C SER A 153 12.02 -21.14 21.71
N SER A 154 12.82 -20.56 20.80
CA SER A 154 14.13 -19.99 21.10
C SER A 154 14.49 -18.86 20.15
N TYR A 155 15.46 -18.04 20.53
CA TYR A 155 16.06 -17.05 19.62
C TYR A 155 16.86 -17.70 18.48
N GLY A 156 17.32 -18.96 18.66
CA GLY A 156 18.02 -19.73 17.63
C GLY A 156 17.13 -20.04 16.43
N GLU A 157 15.87 -20.42 16.65
CA GLU A 157 14.88 -20.68 15.59
C GLU A 157 14.61 -19.43 14.73
N ILE A 158 14.50 -18.26 15.39
CA ILE A 158 14.32 -16.98 14.71
C ILE A 158 15.56 -16.66 13.87
N ARG A 159 16.74 -16.78 14.47
CA ARG A 159 18.03 -16.54 13.81
C ARG A 159 18.22 -17.48 12.61
N ALA A 160 17.88 -18.76 12.76
CA ALA A 160 17.97 -19.77 11.71
C ALA A 160 17.07 -19.44 10.52
N SER A 161 15.85 -18.94 10.76
CA SER A 161 14.92 -18.51 9.69
C SER A 161 15.49 -17.34 8.88
N LEU A 162 16.07 -16.34 9.55
CA LEU A 162 16.69 -15.19 8.88
C LEU A 162 17.96 -15.58 8.11
N LEU A 163 18.80 -16.45 8.68
CA LEU A 163 20.00 -16.97 8.01
C LEU A 163 19.64 -17.84 6.80
N ALA A 164 18.54 -18.60 6.87
CA ALA A 164 18.04 -19.36 5.74
C ALA A 164 17.65 -18.43 4.58
N TYR A 165 17.00 -17.30 4.87
CA TYR A 165 16.73 -16.28 3.87
C TYR A 165 18.03 -15.71 3.27
N GLU A 166 19.01 -15.29 4.07
CA GLU A 166 20.30 -14.78 3.56
C GLU A 166 21.01 -15.81 2.66
N ALA A 167 21.03 -17.07 3.06
CA ALA A 167 21.60 -18.17 2.29
C ALA A 167 20.91 -18.34 0.92
N GLN A 168 19.58 -18.24 0.88
CA GLN A 168 18.83 -18.33 -0.38
C GLN A 168 19.13 -17.16 -1.32
N GLN A 169 19.20 -15.94 -0.78
CA GLN A 169 19.53 -14.77 -1.59
C GLN A 169 20.94 -14.91 -2.20
N ALA A 170 21.89 -15.47 -1.45
CA ALA A 170 23.23 -15.77 -1.95
C ALA A 170 23.23 -16.78 -3.11
N VAL A 171 22.42 -17.86 -3.01
CA VAL A 171 22.24 -18.83 -4.11
C VAL A 171 21.60 -18.16 -5.32
N ARG A 172 20.52 -17.40 -5.12
CA ARG A 172 19.72 -16.80 -6.19
C ARG A 172 20.48 -15.78 -7.02
N TYR A 173 21.33 -14.97 -6.38
CA TYR A 173 22.03 -13.86 -7.02
C TYR A 173 23.54 -14.08 -7.20
N GLY A 174 24.07 -15.28 -6.89
CA GLY A 174 25.48 -15.63 -7.08
C GLY A 174 26.46 -14.78 -6.26
N GLY A 175 26.00 -14.22 -5.13
CA GLY A 175 26.71 -13.24 -4.31
C GLY A 175 27.62 -13.86 -3.24
N VAL A 176 28.55 -13.04 -2.70
CA VAL A 176 29.32 -13.37 -1.50
C VAL A 176 28.51 -12.92 -0.28
N ILE A 177 28.28 -13.86 0.64
CA ILE A 177 27.60 -13.66 1.92
C ILE A 177 28.32 -12.59 2.77
N GLY A 178 27.55 -11.71 3.41
CA GLY A 178 28.06 -10.56 4.15
C GLY A 178 28.59 -9.41 3.28
N SER A 179 28.49 -9.51 1.95
CA SER A 179 28.68 -8.37 1.05
C SER A 179 27.33 -7.76 0.68
N ARG A 180 27.19 -6.45 0.90
CA ARG A 180 26.06 -5.65 0.39
C ARG A 180 25.94 -5.88 -1.11
N THR A 181 24.98 -6.69 -1.51
CA THR A 181 24.60 -6.77 -2.91
C THR A 181 23.79 -5.51 -3.17
N GLU A 182 24.27 -4.66 -4.09
CA GLU A 182 23.43 -3.61 -4.66
C GLU A 182 22.25 -4.29 -5.34
N VAL A 183 21.08 -4.25 -4.70
CA VAL A 183 19.83 -4.55 -5.38
C VAL A 183 19.60 -3.39 -6.34
N THR A 184 20.03 -3.54 -7.60
CA THR A 184 19.54 -2.70 -8.68
C THR A 184 18.11 -3.10 -8.93
N ASP A 185 17.18 -2.17 -8.77
CA ASP A 185 15.73 -2.29 -9.01
C ASP A 185 15.38 -3.42 -9.98
N VAL A 186 14.95 -4.55 -9.43
CA VAL A 186 13.98 -5.38 -10.12
C VAL A 186 12.69 -4.60 -9.93
N GLN A 187 12.10 -4.11 -11.02
CA GLN A 187 10.68 -3.75 -11.03
C GLN A 187 9.91 -5.01 -10.62
N SER A 188 9.70 -5.17 -9.32
CA SER A 188 8.46 -5.72 -8.82
C SER A 188 7.40 -4.71 -9.20
N ASP A 189 6.26 -5.20 -9.71
CA ASP A 189 5.05 -4.38 -9.69
C ASP A 189 4.85 -3.98 -8.24
N GLY A 190 5.19 -2.73 -7.94
CA GLY A 190 5.26 -2.23 -6.59
C GLY A 190 3.90 -2.42 -5.94
N ALA A 191 3.88 -3.19 -4.85
CA ALA A 191 2.81 -3.07 -3.87
C ALA A 191 2.73 -1.58 -3.52
N LYS A 192 1.64 -0.94 -3.97
CA LYS A 192 1.33 0.45 -3.62
C LYS A 192 1.39 0.54 -2.10
N ALA A 193 2.05 1.57 -1.56
CA ALA A 193 1.87 1.92 -0.16
C ALA A 193 0.39 2.26 0.01
N VAL A 194 -0.37 1.37 0.64
CA VAL A 194 -1.82 1.48 0.74
C VAL A 194 -2.16 2.28 2.00
N THR A 195 -2.90 3.36 1.80
CA THR A 195 -3.61 4.08 2.85
C THR A 195 -5.10 3.75 2.69
N GLU A 196 -5.72 3.11 3.68
CA GLU A 196 -6.82 2.10 3.56
C GLU A 196 -8.23 2.42 4.14
N SER A 197 -9.31 2.58 3.35
CA SER A 197 -10.60 3.07 3.91
C SER A 197 -11.37 2.16 4.79
N ALA A 198 -12.24 2.72 5.65
CA ALA A 198 -13.66 2.34 5.51
C ALA A 198 -14.78 3.18 6.12
N VAL A 199 -15.94 2.57 5.96
CA VAL A 199 -17.12 2.44 6.80
C VAL A 199 -17.39 0.93 6.90
N ASP A 200 -18.18 0.40 7.84
CA ASP A 200 -19.12 -0.70 7.56
C ASP A 200 -20.32 -0.66 8.51
N ASP A 201 -21.42 -1.22 8.00
CA ASP A 201 -22.75 -1.49 8.58
C ASP A 201 -23.44 -0.42 9.45
N ALA A 202 -24.34 0.32 8.79
CA ALA A 202 -25.50 0.87 9.46
C ALA A 202 -26.49 -0.28 9.78
N ALA A 203 -26.41 -0.83 11.00
CA ALA A 203 -27.64 -1.25 11.68
C ALA A 203 -28.56 -0.02 11.83
N PRO A 204 -29.90 -0.15 11.79
CA PRO A 204 -30.80 1.00 11.74
C PRO A 204 -30.45 1.96 12.87
N MET A 205 -30.07 3.17 12.49
CA MET A 205 -29.66 4.22 13.41
C MET A 205 -30.81 4.46 14.40
N GLU A 206 -30.71 3.89 15.60
CA GLU A 206 -31.42 4.42 16.76
C GLU A 206 -31.04 5.90 16.80
N ALA A 207 -32.04 6.78 16.76
CA ALA A 207 -31.87 8.22 16.66
C ALA A 207 -31.16 8.78 17.92
N GLY A 208 -29.85 8.57 18.00
CA GLY A 208 -28.90 9.29 18.84
C GLY A 208 -28.64 10.67 18.26
N ALA A 209 -28.19 11.60 19.10
CA ALA A 209 -27.91 12.95 18.67
C ALA A 209 -26.90 12.96 17.51
N VAL A 210 -27.27 13.59 16.39
CA VAL A 210 -26.36 13.81 15.25
C VAL A 210 -25.12 14.53 15.76
N ALA A 211 -23.94 13.99 15.50
CA ALA A 211 -22.69 14.61 15.93
C ALA A 211 -22.53 16.00 15.31
N ASP A 212 -22.09 16.97 16.13
CA ASP A 212 -21.94 18.36 15.71
C ASP A 212 -20.76 18.55 14.74
N TYR A 213 -19.85 17.58 14.61
CA TYR A 213 -18.70 17.59 13.70
C TYR A 213 -18.51 16.23 13.03
N SER A 214 -17.74 16.17 11.94
CA SER A 214 -17.38 14.93 11.25
C SER A 214 -16.06 14.38 11.78
N ASP A 215 -15.92 13.05 11.77
CA ASP A 215 -14.61 12.39 11.87
C ASP A 215 -14.10 12.04 10.46
N THR A 216 -12.89 11.51 10.40
CA THR A 216 -12.32 10.89 9.20
C THR A 216 -12.90 9.49 9.03
N ASN A 217 -12.90 8.99 7.80
CA ASN A 217 -13.36 7.63 7.50
C ASN A 217 -12.47 6.56 8.21
N VAL A 218 -12.96 5.36 8.52
CA VAL A 218 -12.26 4.29 9.31
C VAL A 218 -12.49 2.86 8.79
N ARG A 219 -11.49 1.96 8.71
CA ARG A 219 -11.60 0.61 8.06
C ARG A 219 -12.71 -0.31 8.63
N THR A 220 -12.97 -0.19 9.92
CA THR A 220 -13.88 -1.08 10.63
C THR A 220 -14.61 -0.30 11.71
N GLU A 221 -15.92 -0.51 11.85
CA GLU A 221 -16.72 0.14 12.89
C GLU A 221 -16.13 -0.14 14.29
N GLY A 222 -16.06 0.89 15.14
CA GLY A 222 -15.51 0.80 16.49
C GLY A 222 -13.99 0.74 16.57
N VAL A 223 -13.29 0.70 15.42
CA VAL A 223 -11.83 0.73 15.34
C VAL A 223 -11.39 2.06 14.77
N GLY A 224 -10.95 2.97 15.63
CA GLY A 224 -10.47 4.30 15.22
C GLY A 224 -9.16 4.24 14.45
N GLU A 225 -9.00 5.15 13.50
CA GLU A 225 -7.75 5.32 12.74
C GLU A 225 -7.17 6.73 12.88
N ALA A 226 -5.85 6.79 12.86
CA ALA A 226 -5.12 8.04 12.86
C ALA A 226 -5.26 8.71 11.48
N ASP A 227 -5.15 10.03 11.49
CA ASP A 227 -5.10 10.80 10.26
C ASP A 227 -4.24 12.04 10.46
N VAL A 228 -4.09 12.81 9.39
CA VAL A 228 -3.27 14.02 9.34
C VAL A 228 -4.06 15.29 9.69
N VAL A 229 -5.38 15.18 9.78
CA VAL A 229 -6.29 16.22 10.28
C VAL A 229 -7.32 15.58 11.19
N LYS A 230 -7.50 16.13 12.40
CA LYS A 230 -8.58 15.73 13.32
C LYS A 230 -9.25 16.94 13.95
N THR A 231 -10.41 16.74 14.58
CA THR A 231 -11.12 17.78 15.33
C THR A 231 -11.81 17.21 16.57
N ASP A 232 -11.92 18.03 17.63
CA ASP A 232 -12.75 17.80 18.81
C ASP A 232 -14.08 18.58 18.74
N GLY A 233 -14.42 19.14 17.57
CA GLY A 233 -15.56 20.03 17.35
C GLY A 233 -15.34 21.48 17.78
N ARG A 234 -14.19 21.80 18.40
CA ARG A 234 -13.83 23.18 18.81
C ARG A 234 -12.54 23.66 18.19
N TYR A 235 -11.59 22.75 18.00
CA TYR A 235 -10.28 23.00 17.40
C TYR A 235 -10.07 22.08 16.21
N LEU A 236 -9.28 22.55 15.24
CA LEU A 236 -8.67 21.70 14.24
C LEU A 236 -7.24 21.38 14.67
N TYR A 237 -6.86 20.14 14.45
CA TYR A 237 -5.50 19.65 14.63
C TYR A 237 -4.98 19.28 13.25
N VAL A 238 -3.85 19.86 12.84
CA VAL A 238 -3.36 19.77 11.45
C VAL A 238 -1.87 19.45 11.45
N LEU A 239 -1.49 18.36 10.76
CA LEU A 239 -0.09 18.06 10.48
C LEU A 239 0.49 19.07 9.47
N GLN A 240 1.61 19.68 9.85
CA GLN A 240 2.32 20.67 9.02
C GLN A 240 3.25 20.02 8.00
N ASP A 241 3.55 20.73 6.90
CA ASP A 241 4.37 20.22 5.78
C ASP A 241 5.79 19.78 6.16
N ASP A 242 6.31 20.27 7.29
CA ASP A 242 7.63 19.83 7.79
C ASP A 242 7.62 18.42 8.37
N SER A 243 6.43 17.83 8.56
CA SER A 243 6.23 16.52 9.17
C SER A 243 6.79 16.43 10.60
N GLN A 244 6.92 17.54 11.33
CA GLN A 244 7.44 17.56 12.71
C GLN A 244 6.48 18.21 13.69
N ARG A 245 5.42 18.86 13.19
CA ARG A 245 4.52 19.67 13.98
C ARG A 245 3.06 19.34 13.69
N VAL A 246 2.27 19.23 14.75
CA VAL A 246 0.80 19.28 14.71
C VAL A 246 0.37 20.63 15.24
N ALA A 247 -0.21 21.47 14.38
CA ALA A 247 -0.78 22.75 14.76
C ALA A 247 -2.17 22.54 15.39
N VAL A 248 -2.48 23.37 16.38
CA VAL A 248 -3.83 23.51 16.95
C VAL A 248 -4.40 24.84 16.47
N VAL A 249 -5.55 24.80 15.81
CA VAL A 249 -6.22 25.98 15.25
C VAL A 249 -7.57 26.17 15.95
N ASP A 250 -7.79 27.37 16.51
CA ASP A 250 -9.08 27.79 17.05
C ASP A 250 -10.01 28.21 15.92
N VAL A 251 -11.21 27.62 15.91
CA VAL A 251 -12.25 27.89 14.90
C VAL A 251 -13.56 28.41 15.51
N GLN A 252 -13.60 28.65 16.83
CA GLN A 252 -14.85 28.91 17.55
C GLN A 252 -15.46 30.28 17.27
N ASN A 253 -14.64 31.27 16.90
CA ASN A 253 -15.06 32.67 16.76
C ASN A 253 -15.45 33.06 15.32
N GLY A 254 -15.56 32.08 14.41
CA GLY A 254 -15.92 32.28 13.00
C GLY A 254 -14.75 32.68 12.09
N ASN A 255 -13.59 33.03 12.65
CA ASN A 255 -12.31 33.12 11.95
C ASN A 255 -11.36 32.05 12.52
N MET A 256 -10.41 31.60 11.71
CA MET A 256 -9.40 30.63 12.09
C MET A 256 -8.17 31.32 12.65
N GLU A 257 -7.72 30.91 13.84
CA GLU A 257 -6.53 31.46 14.49
C GLU A 257 -5.57 30.34 14.95
N PRO A 258 -4.26 30.41 14.63
CA PRO A 258 -3.28 29.48 15.20
C PRO A 258 -3.23 29.66 16.73
N LEU A 259 -3.46 28.57 17.47
CA LEU A 259 -3.56 28.58 18.93
C LEU A 259 -2.33 27.98 19.61
N GLY A 260 -1.86 26.84 19.13
CA GLY A 260 -0.79 26.06 19.75
C GLY A 260 -0.15 25.09 18.77
N CYS A 261 0.88 24.37 19.22
CA CYS A 261 1.58 23.40 18.40
C CYS A 261 2.24 22.33 19.28
N ALA A 262 2.05 21.06 18.90
CA ALA A 262 2.84 19.94 19.40
C ALA A 262 3.96 19.65 18.40
N GLN A 263 5.19 19.49 18.90
CA GLN A 263 6.37 19.25 18.08
C GLN A 263 7.07 17.97 18.52
N VAL A 264 7.46 17.15 17.54
CA VAL A 264 8.36 16.01 17.75
C VAL A 264 9.74 16.35 17.16
N ASP A 265 10.79 16.10 17.93
CA ASP A 265 12.16 16.32 17.49
C ASP A 265 12.76 15.04 16.89
N SER A 266 13.57 15.18 15.85
CA SER A 266 14.31 14.10 15.16
C SER A 266 13.45 12.98 14.57
N ALA A 267 12.14 13.17 14.44
CA ALA A 267 11.24 12.22 13.83
C ALA A 267 10.35 12.89 12.76
N GLN A 268 9.77 12.07 11.89
CA GLN A 268 8.78 12.47 10.89
C GLN A 268 7.42 11.90 11.30
N ILE A 269 6.49 12.79 11.65
CA ILE A 269 5.09 12.48 11.94
C ILE A 269 4.44 11.92 10.69
N SER A 270 3.79 10.78 10.84
CA SER A 270 2.94 10.19 9.81
C SER A 270 1.49 10.61 10.00
N GLU A 271 0.97 10.48 11.22
CA GLU A 271 -0.45 10.72 11.54
C GLU A 271 -0.65 10.78 13.07
N PHE A 272 -1.85 11.15 13.52
CA PHE A 272 -2.16 11.28 14.94
C PHE A 272 -3.65 11.01 15.28
N TYR A 273 -3.90 10.79 16.57
CA TYR A 273 -5.24 10.74 17.17
C TYR A 273 -5.45 11.94 18.08
N VAL A 274 -6.71 12.39 18.18
CA VAL A 274 -7.16 13.31 19.23
C VAL A 274 -8.30 12.63 19.97
N GLU A 275 -8.08 12.30 21.24
CA GLU A 275 -9.10 11.67 22.09
C GLU A 275 -9.13 12.38 23.45
N GLY A 276 -10.30 12.90 23.82
CA GLY A 276 -10.49 13.68 25.04
C GLY A 276 -9.52 14.87 25.15
N GLN A 277 -8.56 14.79 26.08
CA GLN A 277 -7.53 15.82 26.29
C GLN A 277 -6.13 15.31 25.91
N SER A 278 -6.05 14.35 25.00
CA SER A 278 -4.78 13.76 24.59
C SER A 278 -4.62 13.78 23.08
N LEU A 279 -3.42 14.14 22.63
CA LEU A 279 -2.96 14.05 21.26
C LEU A 279 -1.89 12.95 21.19
N TYR A 280 -2.16 11.90 20.43
CA TYR A 280 -1.24 10.77 20.26
C TYR A 280 -0.61 10.87 18.88
N VAL A 281 0.68 11.20 18.83
CA VAL A 281 1.44 11.45 17.61
C VAL A 281 2.28 10.23 17.25
N LEU A 282 2.11 9.72 16.02
CA LEU A 282 2.85 8.59 15.49
C LEU A 282 3.87 9.07 14.47
N SER A 283 5.12 8.70 14.69
CA SER A 283 6.24 9.20 13.89
C SER A 283 7.32 8.14 13.67
N THR A 284 8.12 8.33 12.62
CA THR A 284 9.32 7.54 12.36
C THR A 284 10.57 8.39 12.54
N GLU A 285 11.45 7.95 13.42
CA GLU A 285 12.81 8.47 13.59
C GLU A 285 13.76 7.67 12.69
N TYR A 286 14.57 8.39 11.90
CA TYR A 286 15.61 7.83 11.05
C TYR A 286 16.97 8.17 11.66
N PRO A 287 17.64 7.22 12.36
CA PRO A 287 18.84 7.57 13.08
C PRO A 287 19.99 7.92 12.11
N SER A 288 20.74 8.95 12.48
CA SER A 288 21.83 9.46 11.65
C SER A 288 23.07 8.55 11.71
N ALA A 289 23.89 8.53 10.65
CA ALA A 289 25.15 7.76 10.66
C ALA A 289 26.14 8.27 11.70
N ASP A 290 26.00 9.53 12.14
CA ASP A 290 26.91 10.15 13.11
C ASP A 290 26.69 9.60 14.54
N ASP A 291 25.57 8.93 14.81
CA ASP A 291 25.29 8.23 16.07
C ASP A 291 25.84 6.80 16.11
N SER A 292 26.35 6.30 14.98
CA SER A 292 27.10 5.05 14.93
C SER A 292 28.54 5.28 15.39
N ASP A 293 29.05 4.38 16.24
CA ASP A 293 30.33 4.50 16.92
C ASP A 293 31.52 4.46 15.91
N GLY A 294 31.80 5.59 15.25
CA GLY A 294 33.04 5.91 14.52
C GLY A 294 33.51 4.95 13.41
N ALA A 295 32.71 3.98 12.99
CA ALA A 295 33.07 3.00 11.98
C ALA A 295 32.09 3.04 10.81
N LEU A 296 32.61 3.47 9.65
CA LEU A 296 32.04 3.40 8.29
C LEU A 296 31.25 4.63 7.80
N SER A 297 31.92 5.79 7.66
CA SER A 297 31.40 6.93 6.90
C SER A 297 31.92 6.95 5.44
N ASP A 298 31.44 6.05 4.58
CA ASP A 298 31.66 6.22 3.12
C ASP A 298 30.59 5.58 2.20
N THR A 299 29.38 5.32 2.71
CA THR A 299 28.23 4.94 1.86
C THR A 299 26.99 5.74 2.24
N TRP A 300 26.14 6.01 1.24
CA TRP A 300 24.99 6.92 1.26
C TRP A 300 23.77 6.40 2.05
N TYR A 301 23.95 5.41 2.92
CA TYR A 301 22.92 4.78 3.74
C TYR A 301 23.49 4.51 5.12
N THR A 302 22.89 5.10 6.15
CA THR A 302 23.28 4.94 7.55
C THR A 302 22.80 3.56 8.04
N SER A 303 23.55 2.93 8.94
CA SER A 303 23.40 1.53 9.38
C SER A 303 22.39 1.32 10.51
N ALA A 304 21.60 2.34 10.86
CA ALA A 304 20.66 2.26 11.97
C ALA A 304 19.23 2.09 11.44
N SER A 305 18.54 1.05 11.92
CA SER A 305 17.15 0.78 11.55
C SER A 305 16.22 1.91 12.03
N PRO A 306 15.19 2.27 11.25
CA PRO A 306 14.18 3.24 11.68
C PRO A 306 13.51 2.83 13.00
N ILE A 307 13.03 3.83 13.74
CA ILE A 307 12.35 3.66 15.02
C ILE A 307 10.98 4.33 14.94
N THR A 308 9.93 3.59 15.25
CA THR A 308 8.58 4.11 15.42
C THR A 308 8.43 4.71 16.82
N ARG A 309 7.81 5.88 16.91
CA ARG A 309 7.54 6.58 18.16
C ARG A 309 6.05 6.86 18.32
N LEU A 310 5.55 6.65 19.54
CA LEU A 310 4.26 7.13 20.02
C LEU A 310 4.52 8.22 21.06
N ASP A 311 4.35 9.47 20.68
CA ASP A 311 4.49 10.63 21.57
C ASP A 311 3.10 11.12 21.98
N THR A 312 2.81 11.14 23.28
CA THR A 312 1.51 11.59 23.81
C THR A 312 1.62 12.97 24.41
N PHE A 313 0.80 13.90 23.94
CA PHE A 313 0.72 15.27 24.42
C PHE A 313 -0.58 15.51 25.21
N ASP A 314 -0.47 16.16 26.36
CA ASP A 314 -1.60 16.69 27.15
C ASP A 314 -2.14 17.97 26.49
N LEU A 315 -3.44 17.97 26.22
CA LEU A 315 -4.22 19.07 25.63
C LEU A 315 -5.14 19.76 26.65
N SER A 316 -4.90 19.61 27.95
CA SER A 316 -5.62 20.36 28.99
C SER A 316 -5.55 21.89 28.78
N ASP A 317 -4.46 22.35 28.16
CA ASP A 317 -4.32 23.70 27.59
C ASP A 317 -3.91 23.59 26.10
N PRO A 318 -4.85 23.65 25.14
CA PRO A 318 -4.56 23.50 23.71
C PRO A 318 -3.63 24.58 23.13
N ALA A 319 -3.44 25.70 23.82
CA ALA A 319 -2.46 26.72 23.44
C ALA A 319 -1.02 26.33 23.80
N GLN A 320 -0.85 25.35 24.70
CA GLN A 320 0.44 24.82 25.12
C GLN A 320 0.40 23.29 25.25
N PRO A 321 0.31 22.55 24.13
CA PRO A 321 0.45 21.09 24.16
C PRO A 321 1.74 20.66 24.85
N ARG A 322 1.68 19.71 25.78
CA ARG A 322 2.83 19.26 26.57
C ARG A 322 3.06 17.76 26.42
N LEU A 323 4.26 17.37 26.02
CA LEU A 323 4.65 15.95 25.98
C LEU A 323 4.52 15.34 27.40
N ALA A 324 3.66 14.33 27.51
CA ALA A 324 3.34 13.62 28.74
C ALA A 324 4.01 12.24 28.81
N ALA A 325 4.08 11.54 27.68
CA ALA A 325 4.70 10.22 27.57
C ALA A 325 5.28 10.01 26.17
N SER A 326 6.24 9.09 26.06
CA SER A 326 6.82 8.66 24.79
C SER A 326 7.15 7.17 24.88
N ALA A 327 6.80 6.42 23.84
CA ALA A 327 7.14 5.02 23.68
C ALA A 327 7.79 4.78 22.31
N THR A 328 8.63 3.75 22.21
CA THR A 328 9.37 3.44 20.99
C THR A 328 9.28 1.95 20.65
N GLN A 329 9.25 1.64 19.35
CA GLN A 329 9.41 0.27 18.84
C GLN A 329 10.24 0.26 17.56
N SER A 330 10.94 -0.84 17.31
CA SER A 330 11.77 -1.03 16.12
C SER A 330 10.95 -1.00 14.84
N GLY A 331 11.54 -0.45 13.77
CA GLY A 331 10.95 -0.42 12.44
C GLY A 331 10.32 0.93 12.07
N SER A 332 10.04 1.10 10.79
CA SER A 332 9.31 2.26 10.27
C SER A 332 7.83 2.13 10.61
N TYR A 333 7.19 3.23 10.96
CA TYR A 333 5.76 3.26 11.23
C TYR A 333 4.99 2.77 9.99
N SER A 334 4.03 1.87 10.20
CA SER A 334 3.18 1.34 9.13
C SER A 334 1.74 1.81 9.26
N SER A 335 1.15 1.61 10.44
CA SER A 335 -0.25 1.96 10.71
C SER A 335 -0.54 1.89 12.20
N SER A 336 -1.77 2.24 12.61
CA SER A 336 -2.24 2.10 13.98
C SER A 336 -3.75 1.93 14.04
N ARG A 337 -4.26 1.44 15.16
CA ARG A 337 -5.70 1.38 15.46
C ARG A 337 -5.97 1.83 16.91
N PHE A 338 -7.05 2.55 17.13
CA PHE A 338 -7.56 2.89 18.47
C PHE A 338 -8.81 2.06 18.75
N ALA A 339 -8.74 1.10 19.66
CA ALA A 339 -9.87 0.24 20.02
C ALA A 339 -9.82 -0.16 21.49
N ASP A 340 -10.99 -0.25 22.13
CA ASP A 340 -11.14 -0.65 23.55
C ASP A 340 -10.31 0.17 24.56
N GLY A 341 -9.98 1.43 24.24
CA GLY A 341 -9.13 2.27 25.07
C GLY A 341 -7.63 1.97 24.94
N PHE A 342 -7.22 1.27 23.89
CA PHE A 342 -5.84 0.96 23.56
C PHE A 342 -5.47 1.50 22.17
N ILE A 343 -4.19 1.85 22.02
CA ILE A 343 -3.57 2.20 20.75
C ILE A 343 -2.71 1.02 20.33
N TYR A 344 -3.09 0.38 19.25
CA TYR A 344 -2.31 -0.68 18.59
C TYR A 344 -1.41 -0.02 17.55
N VAL A 345 -0.10 -0.22 17.65
CA VAL A 345 0.90 0.39 16.77
C VAL A 345 1.60 -0.69 15.95
N PHE A 346 1.60 -0.52 14.63
CA PHE A 346 2.19 -1.43 13.67
C PHE A 346 3.44 -0.80 13.05
N SER A 347 4.57 -1.51 13.06
CA SER A 347 5.79 -1.09 12.36
C SER A 347 6.44 -2.22 11.57
N ASN A 348 7.14 -1.82 10.52
CA ASN A 348 7.88 -2.70 9.63
C ASN A 348 9.37 -2.66 9.97
N TYR A 349 9.90 -3.77 10.48
CA TYR A 349 11.30 -3.88 10.88
C TYR A 349 12.07 -4.84 9.96
N LEU A 350 12.85 -4.27 9.04
CA LEU A 350 13.73 -5.02 8.14
C LEU A 350 15.03 -5.40 8.87
N VAL A 351 15.42 -6.68 8.75
CA VAL A 351 16.69 -7.20 9.24
C VAL A 351 17.70 -7.25 8.10
N SER A 352 18.89 -6.68 8.32
CA SER A 352 19.90 -6.50 7.28
C SER A 352 21.20 -7.30 7.49
N ASP A 353 21.53 -7.71 8.72
CA ASP A 353 22.71 -8.54 9.03
C ASP A 353 22.48 -9.40 10.27
N VAL A 354 22.38 -10.72 10.09
CA VAL A 354 22.18 -11.69 11.17
C VAL A 354 23.43 -12.52 11.46
N ALA A 355 24.31 -12.67 10.48
CA ALA A 355 25.50 -13.52 10.57
C ALA A 355 26.52 -13.02 11.61
N GLY A 356 26.58 -11.70 11.87
CA GLY A 356 27.59 -11.08 12.72
C GLY A 356 27.35 -11.08 14.24
N SER A 357 26.18 -11.49 14.73
CA SER A 357 25.80 -11.32 16.15
C SER A 357 24.96 -12.48 16.70
N GLU A 358 25.20 -12.81 17.97
CA GLU A 358 24.40 -13.74 18.78
C GLU A 358 23.44 -13.01 19.74
N ASP A 359 23.52 -11.68 19.82
CA ASP A 359 22.62 -10.86 20.65
C ASP A 359 21.26 -10.74 19.96
N PRO A 360 20.15 -11.24 20.56
CA PRO A 360 18.82 -11.12 19.97
C PRO A 360 18.43 -9.70 19.59
N ALA A 361 18.91 -8.67 20.31
CA ALA A 361 18.58 -7.28 20.02
C ALA A 361 19.07 -6.79 18.65
N THR A 362 19.93 -7.55 17.94
CA THR A 362 20.40 -7.19 16.59
C THR A 362 19.52 -7.73 15.47
N TYR A 363 18.68 -8.74 15.73
CA TYR A 363 17.85 -9.39 14.71
C TYR A 363 16.39 -9.64 15.14
N VAL A 364 16.04 -9.34 16.39
CA VAL A 364 14.67 -9.33 16.92
C VAL A 364 14.27 -7.88 17.20
N PRO A 365 13.07 -7.45 16.77
CA PRO A 365 12.59 -6.10 17.05
C PRO A 365 12.56 -5.81 18.55
N CYS A 366 12.83 -4.56 18.89
CA CYS A 366 12.83 -4.07 20.27
C CYS A 366 11.63 -3.15 20.52
N ILE A 367 11.08 -3.21 21.74
CA ILE A 367 10.11 -2.25 22.26
C ILE A 367 10.66 -1.66 23.55
N GLY A 368 10.67 -0.33 23.65
CA GLY A 368 11.32 0.37 24.77
C GLY A 368 12.81 0.01 24.94
N GLY A 369 13.49 -0.32 23.84
CA GLY A 369 14.91 -0.72 23.82
C GLY A 369 15.19 -2.17 24.29
N LYS A 370 14.16 -3.01 24.44
CA LYS A 370 14.33 -4.43 24.79
C LYS A 370 13.82 -5.33 23.66
N ALA A 371 14.61 -6.33 23.27
CA ALA A 371 14.18 -7.34 22.31
C ALA A 371 12.89 -8.02 22.79
N ILE A 372 11.96 -8.25 21.87
CA ILE A 372 10.74 -9.03 22.12
C ILE A 372 11.14 -10.46 22.55
N ALA A 373 10.35 -11.07 23.44
CA ALA A 373 10.59 -12.46 23.85
C ALA A 373 10.38 -13.41 22.67
N CYS A 374 11.22 -14.44 22.52
CA CYS A 374 11.05 -15.39 21.40
C CYS A 374 9.64 -16.02 21.35
N SER A 375 9.01 -16.28 22.50
CA SER A 375 7.64 -16.78 22.59
C SER A 375 6.56 -15.81 22.08
N ASP A 376 6.90 -14.54 21.85
CA ASP A 376 6.04 -13.50 21.27
C ASP A 376 6.38 -13.24 19.79
N VAL A 377 7.30 -14.04 19.20
CA VAL A 377 7.68 -13.96 17.79
C VAL A 377 7.06 -15.13 17.04
N TYR A 378 6.13 -14.84 16.13
CA TYR A 378 5.54 -15.83 15.23
C TYR A 378 6.41 -16.07 14.02
N LEU A 379 6.71 -17.34 13.77
CA LEU A 379 7.57 -17.80 12.68
C LEU A 379 6.82 -17.74 11.34
N PRO A 380 7.55 -17.58 10.22
CA PRO A 380 6.92 -17.48 8.92
C PRO A 380 6.39 -18.86 8.49
N PRO A 381 5.31 -18.91 7.68
CA PRO A 381 4.75 -20.16 7.17
C PRO A 381 5.73 -20.91 6.24
N ASN A 382 6.69 -20.17 5.69
CA ASN A 382 7.76 -20.66 4.83
C ASN A 382 9.07 -20.10 5.40
N VAL A 383 10.20 -20.82 5.30
CA VAL A 383 11.48 -20.49 5.95
C VAL A 383 12.21 -19.25 5.39
N THR A 384 11.50 -18.31 4.76
CA THR A 384 12.07 -17.28 3.88
C THR A 384 11.43 -15.93 4.18
N ALA A 385 11.93 -15.26 5.20
CA ALA A 385 11.48 -13.92 5.58
C ALA A 385 12.65 -13.18 6.25
N ASN A 386 12.77 -11.88 6.00
CA ASN A 386 13.78 -11.01 6.61
C ASN A 386 13.21 -9.74 7.23
N GLN A 387 11.89 -9.65 7.37
CA GLN A 387 11.22 -8.49 7.94
C GLN A 387 10.20 -8.92 8.98
N TYR A 388 9.96 -8.09 9.99
CA TYR A 388 8.86 -8.27 10.91
C TYR A 388 7.78 -7.23 10.69
N LEU A 389 6.53 -7.67 10.76
CA LEU A 389 5.47 -6.82 11.26
C LEU A 389 5.52 -6.85 12.79
N VAL A 390 5.79 -5.72 13.42
CA VAL A 390 5.80 -5.55 14.87
C VAL A 390 4.48 -4.95 15.30
N VAL A 391 3.83 -5.55 16.30
CA VAL A 391 2.56 -5.07 16.85
C VAL A 391 2.73 -4.85 18.35
N SER A 392 2.32 -3.70 18.85
CA SER A 392 2.22 -3.45 20.28
C SER A 392 0.92 -2.75 20.63
N ALA A 393 0.45 -2.99 21.85
CA ALA A 393 -0.71 -2.32 22.42
C ALA A 393 -0.26 -1.39 23.55
N PHE A 394 -0.73 -0.15 23.54
CA PHE A 394 -0.51 0.84 24.58
C PHE A 394 -1.86 1.26 25.18
N ALA A 395 -2.00 1.23 26.50
CA ALA A 395 -3.20 1.76 27.14
C ALA A 395 -3.29 3.27 26.91
N ALA A 396 -4.42 3.78 26.42
CA ALA A 396 -4.55 5.19 26.07
C ALA A 396 -4.39 6.12 27.30
N ASP A 397 -4.72 5.64 28.50
CA ASP A 397 -4.53 6.35 29.77
C ASP A 397 -3.10 6.22 30.35
N ASN A 398 -2.28 5.32 29.82
CA ASN A 398 -0.88 5.13 30.20
C ASN A 398 -0.01 4.66 29.01
N PRO A 399 0.19 5.50 27.98
CA PRO A 399 0.77 5.07 26.70
C PRO A 399 2.30 4.95 26.69
N GLY A 400 2.97 5.12 27.84
CA GLY A 400 4.44 5.10 27.93
C GLY A 400 5.06 3.71 27.96
N GLU A 401 4.27 2.66 28.16
CA GLU A 401 4.73 1.26 28.20
C GLU A 401 3.69 0.38 27.50
N SER A 402 4.14 -0.58 26.70
CA SER A 402 3.27 -1.54 26.03
C SER A 402 2.67 -2.51 27.06
N VAL A 403 1.40 -2.87 26.89
CA VAL A 403 0.72 -3.88 27.71
C VAL A 403 0.82 -5.27 27.09
N SER A 404 0.94 -5.35 25.76
CA SER A 404 1.20 -6.56 25.00
C SER A 404 1.99 -6.20 23.74
N GLN A 405 2.78 -7.16 23.25
CA GLN A 405 3.62 -7.00 22.07
C GLN A 405 3.85 -8.34 21.38
N LYS A 406 3.84 -8.33 20.05
CA LYS A 406 4.11 -9.48 19.21
C LYS A 406 4.94 -9.05 18.00
N ALA A 407 5.66 -9.99 17.40
CA ALA A 407 6.27 -9.80 16.09
C ALA A 407 5.92 -10.97 15.19
N VAL A 408 5.57 -10.69 13.95
CA VAL A 408 5.28 -11.69 12.93
C VAL A 408 6.40 -11.61 11.90
N LEU A 409 7.24 -12.65 11.82
CA LEU A 409 8.29 -12.74 10.82
C LEU A 409 7.64 -13.00 9.45
N SER A 410 7.89 -12.10 8.50
CA SER A 410 7.09 -11.85 7.30
C SER A 410 7.96 -11.43 6.11
N ASP A 411 7.43 -11.57 4.91
CA ASP A 411 7.98 -11.02 3.67
C ASP A 411 6.99 -9.97 3.15
N PHE A 412 7.13 -8.72 3.63
CA PHE A 412 6.25 -7.59 3.33
C PHE A 412 4.75 -7.82 3.59
N GLY A 413 4.41 -8.43 4.74
CA GLY A 413 3.03 -8.67 5.15
C GLY A 413 2.16 -7.41 5.18
N GLN A 414 1.00 -7.50 4.54
CA GLN A 414 -0.07 -6.51 4.57
C GLN A 414 -1.01 -6.77 5.76
N LEU A 415 -1.86 -5.79 6.09
CA LEU A 415 -2.69 -5.80 7.29
C LEU A 415 -4.18 -5.62 6.96
N TYR A 416 -5.05 -6.36 7.65
CA TYR A 416 -6.46 -6.00 7.82
C TYR A 416 -6.81 -6.12 9.30
N VAL A 417 -7.52 -5.13 9.87
CA VAL A 417 -7.91 -5.14 11.30
C VAL A 417 -9.43 -5.10 11.41
N SER A 418 -10.01 -6.18 11.94
CA SER A 418 -11.41 -6.26 12.32
C SER A 418 -11.63 -5.69 13.73
N ALA A 419 -12.85 -5.75 14.23
CA ALA A 419 -13.18 -5.28 15.58
C ALA A 419 -12.47 -6.04 16.71
N SER A 420 -11.95 -7.25 16.43
CA SER A 420 -11.32 -8.09 17.44
C SER A 420 -10.09 -8.87 16.96
N ASN A 421 -9.74 -8.78 15.68
CA ASN A 421 -8.64 -9.54 15.10
C ASN A 421 -7.79 -8.68 14.15
N ILE A 422 -6.51 -9.01 14.09
CA ILE A 422 -5.53 -8.50 13.14
C ILE A 422 -5.18 -9.65 12.21
N TYR A 423 -5.34 -9.43 10.91
CA TYR A 423 -4.97 -10.36 9.86
C TYR A 423 -3.73 -9.84 9.14
N VAL A 424 -2.68 -10.66 9.12
CA VAL A 424 -1.44 -10.39 8.37
C VAL A 424 -1.44 -11.29 7.16
N TYR A 425 -1.40 -10.73 5.96
CA TYR A 425 -1.47 -11.50 4.72
C TYR A 425 -0.35 -11.19 3.73
N GLU A 426 0.04 -12.20 2.96
CA GLU A 426 1.18 -12.16 2.04
C GLU A 426 0.89 -12.97 0.78
N THR A 427 1.32 -12.46 -0.38
CA THR A 427 1.29 -13.23 -1.62
C THR A 427 2.48 -14.16 -1.70
N ILE A 428 2.21 -15.46 -1.79
CA ILE A 428 3.16 -16.53 -2.08
C ILE A 428 3.07 -16.87 -3.57
N TYR A 429 4.21 -16.91 -4.25
CA TYR A 429 4.33 -17.34 -5.63
C TYR A 429 4.75 -18.81 -5.68
N ASN A 430 3.86 -19.69 -6.16
CA ASN A 430 4.16 -21.09 -6.43
C ASN A 430 4.84 -21.17 -7.83
N GLY A 431 6.03 -21.75 -7.91
CA GLY A 431 6.69 -22.09 -9.18
C GLY A 431 7.71 -23.20 -8.94
N GLU A 432 8.39 -23.70 -9.98
CA GLU A 432 9.52 -24.65 -9.86
C GLU A 432 10.65 -24.20 -8.90
N TYR A 433 10.58 -22.96 -8.41
CA TYR A 433 11.37 -22.41 -7.33
C TYR A 433 10.68 -22.52 -5.97
N ASP A 434 9.82 -23.53 -5.76
CA ASP A 434 9.43 -23.95 -4.42
C ASP A 434 10.73 -24.31 -3.71
N ILE A 435 11.13 -23.37 -2.87
CA ILE A 435 12.50 -23.05 -2.56
C ILE A 435 13.01 -24.27 -1.81
N MET A 436 13.85 -25.07 -2.47
CA MET A 436 14.38 -26.32 -1.92
C MET A 436 14.62 -26.14 -0.43
N PRO A 437 13.98 -26.91 0.47
CA PRO A 437 14.23 -26.77 1.89
C PRO A 437 15.72 -27.02 2.09
N LEU A 438 16.48 -25.94 2.30
CA LEU A 438 17.95 -25.94 2.37
C LEU A 438 18.43 -26.94 3.43
N ALA A 439 17.60 -27.24 4.42
CA ALA A 439 17.81 -28.28 5.41
C ALA A 439 17.96 -29.68 4.80
N ARG A 440 17.20 -30.03 3.75
CA ARG A 440 17.14 -31.38 3.16
C ARG A 440 18.12 -31.60 2.01
N THR A 441 18.36 -30.59 1.16
CA THR A 441 19.20 -30.72 -0.05
C THR A 441 20.69 -30.91 0.24
N ILE A 442 21.18 -30.55 1.43
CA ILE A 442 22.59 -30.71 1.78
C ILE A 442 22.98 -32.19 2.01
N GLU A 443 22.00 -33.08 2.26
CA GLU A 443 22.26 -34.53 2.40
C GLU A 443 22.37 -35.25 1.04
N ASP A 444 21.55 -34.86 0.06
CA ASP A 444 21.49 -35.55 -1.24
C ASP A 444 22.75 -35.33 -2.10
N GLU A 445 23.42 -34.19 -1.99
CA GLU A 445 24.68 -33.94 -2.72
C GLU A 445 25.93 -34.50 -2.01
N ALA A 446 25.81 -34.94 -0.76
CA ALA A 446 26.90 -35.57 -0.01
C ALA A 446 26.91 -37.11 -0.13
N GLY A 447 25.85 -37.71 -0.69
CA GLY A 447 25.66 -39.15 -0.80
C GLY A 447 25.56 -39.66 -2.25
N GLN A 448 26.50 -40.52 -2.62
CA GLN A 448 26.51 -41.39 -3.83
C GLN A 448 26.83 -40.74 -5.19
N VAL A 449 28.14 -40.61 -5.45
CA VAL A 449 28.68 -40.98 -6.76
C VAL A 449 28.73 -42.52 -6.80
N ASP A 450 27.82 -43.18 -7.51
CA ASP A 450 27.96 -44.60 -7.86
C ASP A 450 28.75 -44.71 -9.17
N PRO A 451 30.00 -45.20 -9.15
CA PRO A 451 30.82 -45.30 -10.36
C PRO A 451 30.55 -46.64 -11.05
N ALA A 452 29.33 -46.89 -11.52
CA ALA A 452 29.03 -48.12 -12.26
C ALA A 452 27.72 -48.08 -13.08
N ALA A 453 27.71 -47.36 -14.20
CA ALA A 453 26.87 -47.74 -15.36
C ALA A 453 27.34 -47.02 -16.63
N GLU A 454 28.33 -47.61 -17.31
CA GLU A 454 28.54 -47.33 -18.74
C GLU A 454 27.44 -48.02 -19.56
N GLY A 455 26.74 -47.23 -20.38
CA GLY A 455 26.20 -47.65 -21.68
C GLY A 455 24.83 -48.34 -21.70
N GLN A 456 23.83 -47.68 -22.29
CA GLN A 456 23.22 -48.07 -23.58
C GLN A 456 22.10 -47.11 -23.97
N GLU A 457 22.26 -46.48 -25.14
CA GLU A 457 21.16 -45.91 -25.92
C GLU A 457 20.38 -47.03 -26.61
N ASP A 458 19.07 -47.10 -26.37
CA ASP A 458 18.01 -47.38 -27.35
C ASP A 458 16.73 -46.67 -26.84
N GLY A 459 15.77 -46.18 -27.62
CA GLY A 459 15.52 -46.32 -29.04
C GLY A 459 14.15 -46.94 -29.33
N SER A 460 13.02 -46.32 -28.96
CA SER A 460 11.76 -46.58 -29.67
C SER A 460 10.67 -45.52 -29.47
N LEU A 461 10.23 -44.97 -30.61
CA LEU A 461 8.94 -44.32 -30.86
C LEU A 461 7.81 -45.37 -30.93
N GLY A 462 6.58 -44.95 -30.61
CA GLY A 462 5.34 -45.65 -30.96
C GLY A 462 4.15 -45.01 -30.22
N GLU A 463 3.45 -44.06 -30.83
CA GLU A 463 2.26 -44.22 -31.71
C GLU A 463 0.93 -44.42 -30.97
N SER A 464 -0.06 -43.73 -31.55
CA SER A 464 -1.42 -43.40 -31.14
C SER A 464 -2.41 -44.57 -31.05
N ALA A 465 -3.53 -44.32 -30.37
CA ALA A 465 -4.82 -44.90 -30.76
C ALA A 465 -6.00 -44.02 -30.30
N GLU A 466 -6.69 -43.45 -31.29
CA GLU A 466 -8.03 -42.86 -31.20
C GLU A 466 -9.11 -43.95 -31.04
N GLY A 467 -10.27 -43.57 -30.50
CA GLY A 467 -11.49 -44.39 -30.47
C GLY A 467 -12.76 -43.54 -30.37
N GLU A 468 -13.53 -43.54 -31.45
CA GLU A 468 -14.66 -42.66 -31.80
C GLU A 468 -16.02 -42.93 -31.10
N SER A 469 -16.79 -41.83 -30.94
CA SER A 469 -18.21 -41.61 -31.31
C SER A 469 -19.40 -42.32 -30.63
N GLY A 470 -20.47 -41.54 -30.37
CA GLY A 470 -21.83 -42.06 -30.21
C GLY A 470 -22.93 -41.08 -29.73
N ASP A 471 -23.42 -40.23 -30.65
CA ASP A 471 -24.82 -39.74 -30.84
C ASP A 471 -25.59 -38.90 -29.78
N GLY A 472 -26.16 -37.77 -30.22
CA GLY A 472 -27.09 -36.87 -29.48
C GLY A 472 -28.56 -37.35 -29.44
N PRO A 473 -29.51 -36.56 -28.85
CA PRO A 473 -30.02 -35.34 -29.53
C PRO A 473 -30.48 -34.15 -28.63
N VAL A 474 -30.23 -32.93 -29.13
CA VAL A 474 -31.13 -31.74 -29.30
C VAL A 474 -31.95 -31.15 -28.12
N ALA A 475 -31.56 -29.90 -27.80
CA ALA A 475 -32.32 -28.66 -27.45
C ALA A 475 -33.10 -28.50 -26.12
N GLY A 476 -32.68 -27.48 -25.38
CA GLY A 476 -33.46 -26.71 -24.42
C GLY A 476 -32.60 -25.59 -23.84
N SER A 477 -32.84 -24.35 -24.28
CA SER A 477 -32.28 -23.12 -23.73
C SER A 477 -32.60 -22.99 -22.24
N ASP A 478 -31.61 -22.64 -21.43
CA ASP A 478 -31.65 -21.64 -20.35
C ASP A 478 -30.25 -21.62 -19.69
N GLY A 479 -29.77 -20.42 -19.35
CA GLY A 479 -28.38 -20.16 -18.93
C GLY A 479 -27.94 -21.05 -17.75
N ALA A 480 -26.99 -21.93 -18.02
CA ALA A 480 -26.32 -22.73 -17.02
C ALA A 480 -25.13 -21.92 -16.50
N PHE A 481 -25.24 -21.48 -15.24
CA PHE A 481 -24.08 -21.21 -14.40
C PHE A 481 -23.21 -22.47 -14.43
N ALA A 482 -21.94 -22.31 -14.75
CA ALA A 482 -20.99 -23.41 -14.81
C ALA A 482 -20.97 -24.15 -13.46
N GLU A 483 -21.13 -25.47 -13.52
CA GLU A 483 -20.91 -26.38 -12.40
C GLU A 483 -19.44 -26.29 -11.97
N ASP A 484 -19.22 -26.02 -10.68
CA ASP A 484 -18.14 -26.47 -9.80
C ASP A 484 -16.84 -26.92 -10.51
N GLY A 485 -16.15 -25.99 -11.15
CA GLY A 485 -14.80 -26.21 -11.67
C GLY A 485 -13.77 -25.88 -10.58
N GLU A 486 -13.18 -26.89 -9.99
CA GLU A 486 -12.07 -26.80 -9.02
C GLU A 486 -10.85 -26.14 -9.72
N TRP A 487 -10.51 -24.88 -9.40
CA TRP A 487 -9.33 -24.19 -9.94
C TRP A 487 -8.06 -24.57 -9.12
N ASP A 488 -7.75 -25.87 -9.04
CA ASP A 488 -6.72 -26.46 -8.15
C ASP A 488 -5.25 -26.17 -8.56
N ASN A 489 -4.98 -25.13 -9.35
CA ASN A 489 -3.65 -24.88 -9.92
C ASN A 489 -3.20 -23.41 -9.86
N SER A 490 -3.71 -22.59 -8.93
CA SER A 490 -3.23 -21.23 -8.89
C SER A 490 -1.73 -21.16 -8.55
N VAL A 491 -0.96 -20.52 -9.44
CA VAL A 491 0.47 -20.28 -9.24
C VAL A 491 0.73 -19.18 -8.20
N ARG A 492 -0.31 -18.57 -7.64
CA ARG A 492 -0.22 -17.58 -6.57
C ARG A 492 -1.21 -17.92 -5.46
N ARG A 493 -0.78 -17.75 -4.21
CA ARG A 493 -1.61 -17.96 -3.03
C ARG A 493 -1.46 -16.82 -2.06
N THR A 494 -2.47 -16.58 -1.25
CA THR A 494 -2.41 -15.65 -0.13
C THR A 494 -2.26 -16.44 1.16
N SER A 495 -1.14 -16.25 1.86
CA SER A 495 -0.98 -16.71 3.24
C SER A 495 -1.64 -15.72 4.19
N ILE A 496 -2.36 -16.21 5.20
CA ILE A 496 -3.09 -15.39 6.17
C ILE A 496 -2.73 -15.86 7.57
N ARG A 497 -2.40 -14.92 8.45
CA ARG A 497 -2.14 -15.17 9.88
C ARG A 497 -3.04 -14.28 10.70
N LYS A 498 -3.70 -14.86 11.70
CA LYS A 498 -4.64 -14.18 12.57
C LYS A 498 -4.05 -14.01 13.96
N LEU A 499 -4.03 -12.77 14.44
CA LEU A 499 -3.85 -12.42 15.84
C LEU A 499 -5.18 -11.92 16.38
N SER A 500 -5.66 -12.45 17.50
CA SER A 500 -6.79 -11.86 18.23
C SER A 500 -6.30 -10.77 19.16
N PHE A 501 -7.10 -9.72 19.35
CA PHE A 501 -6.87 -8.73 20.39
C PHE A 501 -8.12 -8.47 21.23
N SER A 502 -7.93 -8.25 22.54
CA SER A 502 -9.00 -7.83 23.44
C SER A 502 -8.42 -7.21 24.69
N GLY A 503 -8.90 -6.01 25.06
CA GLY A 503 -8.45 -5.32 26.27
C GLY A 503 -6.93 -5.10 26.31
N GLY A 504 -6.31 -4.87 25.14
CA GLY A 504 -4.87 -4.65 24.99
C GLY A 504 -4.02 -5.92 24.93
N GLU A 505 -4.58 -7.11 25.20
CA GLU A 505 -3.86 -8.37 25.00
C GLU A 505 -3.86 -8.78 23.53
N ILE A 506 -2.74 -9.28 23.02
CA ILE A 506 -2.57 -9.72 21.62
C ILE A 506 -2.08 -11.16 21.62
N GLU A 507 -2.78 -12.05 20.93
CA GLU A 507 -2.46 -13.48 20.86
C GLU A 507 -2.62 -14.04 19.45
N GLY A 508 -1.70 -14.92 19.06
CA GLY A 508 -1.77 -15.68 17.81
C GLY A 508 -2.87 -16.72 17.87
N ALA A 509 -3.76 -16.71 16.88
CA ALA A 509 -4.97 -17.53 16.88
C ALA A 509 -4.92 -18.63 15.80
N ALA A 510 -4.60 -18.29 14.56
CA ALA A 510 -4.70 -19.21 13.43
C ALA A 510 -3.82 -18.77 12.25
N GLN A 511 -3.61 -19.69 11.30
CA GLN A 511 -3.01 -19.38 10.01
C GLN A 511 -3.59 -20.29 8.92
N THR A 512 -3.62 -19.81 7.67
CA THR A 512 -4.06 -20.59 6.50
C THR A 512 -3.44 -20.07 5.21
N LYS A 513 -3.70 -20.77 4.10
CA LYS A 513 -3.40 -20.32 2.74
C LYS A 513 -4.65 -20.46 1.89
N VAL A 514 -4.95 -19.47 1.07
CA VAL A 514 -6.03 -19.50 0.07
C VAL A 514 -5.44 -19.21 -1.31
N ASP A 515 -6.09 -19.68 -2.37
CA ASP A 515 -5.60 -19.46 -3.72
C ASP A 515 -5.88 -18.05 -4.24
N GLY A 516 -5.00 -17.58 -5.11
CA GLY A 516 -5.03 -16.22 -5.64
C GLY A 516 -4.43 -15.16 -4.74
N VAL A 517 -4.57 -13.91 -5.18
CA VAL A 517 -4.04 -12.70 -4.54
C VAL A 517 -5.17 -11.77 -4.13
N LEU A 518 -5.01 -11.11 -2.97
CA LEU A 518 -5.86 -9.99 -2.59
C LEU A 518 -5.41 -8.72 -3.32
N ASP A 519 -6.37 -7.99 -3.88
CA ASP A 519 -6.12 -6.68 -4.50
C ASP A 519 -5.80 -5.62 -3.42
N SER A 520 -6.63 -5.55 -2.39
CA SER A 520 -6.49 -4.58 -1.30
C SER A 520 -7.17 -5.08 -0.01
N SER A 521 -7.03 -4.36 1.10
CA SER A 521 -7.71 -4.67 2.36
C SER A 521 -9.24 -4.52 2.29
N TRP A 522 -9.77 -4.14 1.13
CA TRP A 522 -11.19 -4.13 0.80
C TRP A 522 -11.74 -5.44 0.29
N SER A 523 -10.84 -6.29 -0.22
CA SER A 523 -11.16 -7.62 -0.69
C SER A 523 -11.12 -8.64 0.45
N ILE A 524 -11.11 -8.19 1.70
CA ILE A 524 -11.10 -9.00 2.91
C ILE A 524 -11.93 -8.32 4.00
N ASP A 525 -12.76 -9.07 4.72
CA ASP A 525 -13.42 -8.59 5.93
C ASP A 525 -13.79 -9.71 6.91
N GLU A 526 -14.12 -9.35 8.15
CA GLU A 526 -14.66 -10.27 9.15
C GLU A 526 -16.10 -9.89 9.50
N TYR A 527 -17.02 -10.84 9.33
CA TYR A 527 -18.43 -10.66 9.66
C TYR A 527 -19.00 -11.94 10.30
N ASP A 528 -19.74 -11.77 11.39
CA ASP A 528 -20.35 -12.85 12.19
C ASP A 528 -19.39 -14.02 12.52
N GLY A 529 -18.11 -13.70 12.75
CA GLY A 529 -17.06 -14.68 13.07
C GLY A 529 -16.44 -15.41 11.88
N TYR A 530 -16.80 -15.05 10.65
CA TYR A 530 -16.23 -15.56 9.42
C TYR A 530 -15.33 -14.53 8.75
N LEU A 531 -14.17 -14.96 8.26
CA LEU A 531 -13.30 -14.15 7.40
C LEU A 531 -13.70 -14.39 5.94
N ARG A 532 -14.06 -13.35 5.21
CA ARG A 532 -14.46 -13.43 3.80
C ARG A 532 -13.43 -12.75 2.93
N LEU A 533 -13.16 -13.30 1.76
CA LEU A 533 -12.14 -12.82 0.84
C LEU A 533 -12.64 -12.81 -0.60
N VAL A 534 -12.17 -11.87 -1.40
CA VAL A 534 -12.30 -11.84 -2.85
C VAL A 534 -10.89 -11.81 -3.45
N THR A 535 -10.49 -12.82 -4.19
CA THR A 535 -9.12 -12.93 -4.72
C THR A 535 -9.12 -13.03 -6.25
N THR A 536 -7.98 -12.69 -6.85
CA THR A 536 -7.69 -12.99 -8.26
C THR A 536 -6.79 -14.23 -8.33
N LEU A 537 -7.31 -15.28 -8.96
CA LEU A 537 -6.61 -16.50 -9.31
C LEU A 537 -5.75 -16.27 -10.55
N TYR A 538 -4.61 -16.96 -10.61
CA TYR A 538 -3.75 -17.02 -11.80
C TYR A 538 -3.32 -18.46 -12.05
N ASP A 539 -3.51 -18.97 -13.26
CA ASP A 539 -2.96 -20.27 -13.67
C ASP A 539 -1.50 -20.15 -14.17
N ASP A 540 -0.93 -21.26 -14.62
CA ASP A 540 0.44 -21.36 -15.13
C ASP A 540 0.66 -20.63 -16.47
N GLU A 541 -0.42 -20.42 -17.22
CA GLU A 541 -0.45 -19.64 -18.46
C GLU A 541 -0.67 -18.13 -18.20
N PHE A 542 -0.78 -17.73 -16.92
CA PHE A 542 -1.13 -16.39 -16.45
C PHE A 542 -2.53 -15.90 -16.89
N ASN A 543 -3.43 -16.81 -17.24
CA ASN A 543 -4.84 -16.48 -17.33
C ASN A 543 -5.35 -16.18 -15.92
N SER A 544 -6.28 -15.23 -15.81
CA SER A 544 -6.84 -14.83 -14.53
C SER A 544 -8.29 -15.28 -14.38
N ALA A 545 -8.69 -15.54 -13.16
CA ALA A 545 -10.09 -15.64 -12.77
C ALA A 545 -10.22 -15.06 -11.36
N ASN A 546 -11.42 -15.03 -10.81
CA ASN A 546 -11.65 -14.50 -9.47
C ASN A 546 -12.31 -15.56 -8.60
N ALA A 547 -12.09 -15.44 -7.30
CA ALA A 547 -12.66 -16.33 -6.31
C ALA A 547 -13.18 -15.55 -5.12
N VAL A 548 -14.19 -16.12 -4.47
CA VAL A 548 -14.69 -15.73 -3.17
C VAL A 548 -14.41 -16.86 -2.21
N TYR A 549 -13.83 -16.57 -1.05
CA TYR A 549 -13.60 -17.54 0.01
C TYR A 549 -14.27 -17.09 1.30
N VAL A 550 -14.81 -18.06 2.05
CA VAL A 550 -15.33 -17.88 3.40
C VAL A 550 -14.63 -18.86 4.32
N LEU A 551 -13.97 -18.33 5.34
CA LEU A 551 -13.21 -19.08 6.33
C LEU A 551 -13.85 -18.89 7.72
N ASN A 552 -13.85 -19.94 8.54
CA ASN A 552 -14.34 -19.82 9.92
C ASN A 552 -13.33 -19.09 10.84
N GLY A 553 -13.67 -18.94 12.12
CA GLY A 553 -12.82 -18.27 13.11
C GLY A 553 -11.43 -18.89 13.32
N GLN A 554 -11.23 -20.15 12.92
CA GLN A 554 -9.97 -20.90 12.93
C GLN A 554 -9.23 -20.86 11.58
N LEU A 555 -9.72 -20.07 10.63
CA LEU A 555 -9.24 -19.96 9.26
C LEU A 555 -9.36 -21.26 8.43
N GLU A 556 -10.32 -22.11 8.76
CA GLU A 556 -10.67 -23.28 7.94
C GLU A 556 -11.68 -22.87 6.87
N LEU A 557 -11.46 -23.30 5.63
CA LEU A 557 -12.39 -23.04 4.52
C LEU A 557 -13.74 -23.71 4.76
N VAL A 558 -14.81 -22.91 4.69
CA VAL A 558 -16.19 -23.39 4.85
C VAL A 558 -17.04 -23.21 3.60
N GLY A 559 -16.73 -22.22 2.76
CA GLY A 559 -17.42 -21.99 1.50
C GLY A 559 -16.54 -21.25 0.50
N SER A 560 -16.75 -21.50 -0.79
CA SER A 560 -16.06 -20.79 -1.88
C SER A 560 -16.93 -20.65 -3.12
N ILE A 561 -16.53 -19.71 -3.98
CA ILE A 561 -16.98 -19.60 -5.36
C ILE A 561 -15.73 -19.32 -6.18
N GLU A 562 -15.43 -20.12 -7.20
CA GLU A 562 -14.21 -19.99 -8.02
C GLU A 562 -14.56 -19.84 -9.50
N GLY A 563 -13.59 -19.44 -10.32
CA GLY A 563 -13.78 -19.26 -11.76
C GLY A 563 -14.67 -18.08 -12.14
N LEU A 564 -14.74 -17.05 -11.30
CA LEU A 564 -15.55 -15.87 -11.54
C LEU A 564 -14.86 -14.95 -12.55
N ALA A 565 -15.59 -14.55 -13.59
CA ALA A 565 -15.12 -13.58 -14.58
C ALA A 565 -13.74 -13.94 -15.17
N GLU A 566 -13.71 -14.98 -16.00
CA GLU A 566 -12.50 -15.44 -16.69
C GLU A 566 -11.81 -14.30 -17.46
N ASP A 567 -10.48 -14.27 -17.34
CA ASP A 567 -9.56 -13.24 -17.80
C ASP A 567 -9.75 -11.83 -17.23
N GLU A 568 -10.55 -11.68 -16.17
CA GLU A 568 -10.70 -10.42 -15.44
C GLU A 568 -10.02 -10.54 -14.07
N ARG A 569 -9.68 -9.40 -13.46
CA ARG A 569 -9.14 -9.33 -12.09
C ARG A 569 -10.06 -8.50 -11.20
N VAL A 570 -10.06 -8.78 -9.90
CA VAL A 570 -10.69 -7.92 -8.90
C VAL A 570 -10.04 -6.55 -8.97
N TYR A 571 -10.86 -5.51 -8.99
CA TYR A 571 -10.43 -4.12 -9.04
C TYR A 571 -10.89 -3.33 -7.82
N SER A 572 -12.07 -3.67 -7.29
CA SER A 572 -12.60 -3.12 -6.06
C SER A 572 -13.54 -4.13 -5.43
N ALA A 573 -13.60 -4.14 -4.11
CA ALA A 573 -14.50 -4.99 -3.37
C ALA A 573 -15.07 -4.24 -2.17
N ARG A 574 -16.23 -4.69 -1.73
CA ARG A 574 -16.96 -4.12 -0.61
C ARG A 574 -17.87 -5.17 -0.02
N LEU A 575 -17.46 -5.69 1.13
CA LEU A 575 -18.20 -6.67 1.92
C LEU A 575 -18.94 -5.90 3.02
N MET A 576 -20.25 -6.16 3.20
CA MET A 576 -21.12 -5.49 4.17
C MET A 576 -22.31 -6.37 4.57
N GLY A 577 -22.53 -6.58 5.87
CA GLY A 577 -23.60 -7.44 6.34
C GLY A 577 -23.53 -8.85 5.73
N ASP A 578 -24.68 -9.38 5.32
CA ASP A 578 -24.80 -10.67 4.61
C ASP A 578 -24.45 -10.59 3.11
N THR A 579 -23.88 -9.48 2.60
CA THR A 579 -23.68 -9.28 1.16
C THR A 579 -22.29 -8.74 0.82
N GLY A 580 -21.75 -9.14 -0.33
CA GLY A 580 -20.57 -8.52 -0.92
C GLY A 580 -20.82 -7.96 -2.29
N TYR A 581 -20.13 -6.88 -2.61
CA TYR A 581 -20.09 -6.29 -3.93
C TYR A 581 -18.65 -6.22 -4.39
N PHE A 582 -18.36 -6.65 -5.61
CA PHE A 582 -17.02 -6.48 -6.16
C PHE A 582 -17.09 -6.20 -7.65
N VAL A 583 -16.08 -5.49 -8.13
CA VAL A 583 -15.92 -5.07 -9.52
C VAL A 583 -14.71 -5.78 -10.07
N THR A 584 -14.86 -6.40 -11.22
CA THR A 584 -13.76 -6.94 -12.02
C THR A 584 -13.34 -5.94 -13.10
N PHE A 585 -12.19 -6.08 -13.75
CA PHE A 585 -11.79 -5.16 -14.82
C PHE A 585 -11.08 -5.78 -16.05
N ARG A 586 -11.67 -5.62 -17.25
CA ARG A 586 -11.08 -5.80 -18.58
C ARG A 586 -11.53 -4.75 -19.60
N GLU A 587 -12.69 -4.08 -19.48
CA GLU A 587 -13.06 -2.81 -20.18
C GLU A 587 -14.53 -2.36 -19.89
N THR A 588 -15.46 -3.28 -19.62
CA THR A 588 -16.89 -3.04 -19.31
C THR A 588 -17.41 -4.15 -18.39
N ASP A 589 -17.11 -4.02 -17.11
CA ASP A 589 -17.14 -5.16 -16.22
C ASP A 589 -18.26 -5.02 -15.17
N PRO A 590 -18.94 -6.13 -14.84
CA PRO A 590 -20.05 -6.07 -13.91
C PRO A 590 -19.58 -5.76 -12.48
N LEU A 591 -20.40 -4.98 -11.79
CA LEU A 591 -20.48 -5.03 -10.34
C LEU A 591 -21.24 -6.30 -9.97
N PHE A 592 -20.54 -7.28 -9.40
CA PHE A 592 -21.10 -8.51 -8.87
C PHE A 592 -21.71 -8.28 -7.50
N SER A 593 -22.76 -9.03 -7.17
CA SER A 593 -23.36 -9.10 -5.83
C SER A 593 -23.35 -10.54 -5.34
N VAL A 594 -22.84 -10.76 -4.13
CA VAL A 594 -22.67 -12.08 -3.50
C VAL A 594 -23.48 -12.15 -2.22
N ASP A 595 -24.26 -13.21 -2.05
CA ASP A 595 -24.94 -13.53 -0.80
C ASP A 595 -24.04 -14.40 0.08
N PHE A 596 -23.84 -13.95 1.32
CA PHE A 596 -23.08 -14.62 2.38
C PHE A 596 -23.96 -15.09 3.55
N SER A 597 -25.29 -14.98 3.45
CA SER A 597 -26.21 -15.36 4.53
C SER A 597 -26.13 -16.85 4.93
N ASP A 598 -25.64 -17.70 4.02
CA ASP A 598 -25.19 -19.07 4.31
C ASP A 598 -23.68 -19.18 4.04
N PRO A 599 -22.82 -19.07 5.07
CA PRO A 599 -21.35 -19.09 4.92
C PRO A 599 -20.80 -20.35 4.25
N GLU A 600 -21.51 -21.48 4.32
CA GLU A 600 -21.09 -22.74 3.68
C GLU A 600 -21.45 -22.78 2.19
N ASN A 601 -22.40 -21.95 1.75
CA ASN A 601 -22.91 -21.91 0.38
C ASN A 601 -23.02 -20.47 -0.14
N PRO A 602 -21.92 -19.70 -0.20
CA PRO A 602 -21.94 -18.36 -0.79
C PRO A 602 -22.36 -18.43 -2.26
N ARG A 603 -23.06 -17.41 -2.76
CA ARG A 603 -23.63 -17.45 -4.11
C ARG A 603 -23.68 -16.08 -4.77
N ILE A 604 -23.34 -16.02 -6.06
CA ILE A 604 -23.59 -14.83 -6.88
C ILE A 604 -25.11 -14.69 -7.06
N ILE A 605 -25.64 -13.52 -6.70
CA ILE A 605 -27.08 -13.23 -6.76
C ILE A 605 -27.43 -12.10 -7.73
N GLY A 606 -26.43 -11.33 -8.20
CA GLY A 606 -26.65 -10.24 -9.13
C GLY A 606 -25.38 -9.84 -9.89
N GLU A 607 -25.58 -9.30 -11.08
CA GLU A 607 -24.54 -8.72 -11.94
C GLU A 607 -25.08 -7.45 -12.59
N LEU A 608 -24.39 -6.33 -12.38
CA LEU A 608 -24.74 -5.05 -13.00
C LEU A 608 -23.58 -4.56 -13.87
N LYS A 609 -23.73 -4.66 -15.19
CA LYS A 609 -22.78 -4.09 -16.15
C LYS A 609 -23.03 -2.60 -16.33
N ILE A 610 -21.98 -1.80 -16.12
CA ILE A 610 -21.97 -0.35 -16.35
C ILE A 610 -20.70 0.06 -17.09
N PRO A 611 -20.75 1.08 -17.97
CA PRO A 611 -19.53 1.70 -18.51
C PRO A 611 -18.70 2.36 -17.41
N GLY A 612 -17.37 2.23 -17.52
CA GLY A 612 -16.42 2.65 -16.49
C GLY A 612 -16.45 1.74 -15.25
N PHE A 613 -15.60 2.04 -14.27
CA PHE A 613 -15.41 1.20 -13.09
C PHE A 613 -15.40 2.03 -11.81
N SER A 614 -15.74 1.40 -10.68
CA SER A 614 -15.59 2.00 -9.35
C SER A 614 -14.26 1.55 -8.75
N GLU A 615 -13.45 2.50 -8.29
CA GLU A 615 -12.23 2.19 -7.50
C GLU A 615 -12.58 2.10 -6.02
N TYR A 616 -13.54 2.92 -5.57
CA TYR A 616 -13.97 3.03 -4.19
C TYR A 616 -15.49 2.86 -4.09
N LEU A 617 -15.92 1.98 -3.18
CA LEU A 617 -17.32 1.71 -2.86
C LEU A 617 -17.58 2.03 -1.38
N HIS A 618 -18.65 2.77 -1.11
CA HIS A 618 -18.98 3.28 0.22
C HIS A 618 -20.48 3.17 0.51
N PRO A 619 -20.94 2.37 1.49
CA PRO A 619 -22.34 2.35 1.89
C PRO A 619 -22.85 3.74 2.27
N TYR A 620 -24.00 4.13 1.71
CA TYR A 620 -24.56 5.48 1.83
C TYR A 620 -25.94 5.44 2.50
N GLY A 621 -25.99 4.99 3.75
CA GLY A 621 -27.22 4.71 4.47
C GLY A 621 -27.92 3.42 4.02
N ASP A 622 -29.19 3.29 4.38
CA ASP A 622 -29.95 2.06 4.15
C ASP A 622 -30.19 1.82 2.64
N GLY A 623 -29.60 0.75 2.10
CA GLY A 623 -29.88 0.26 0.76
C GLY A 623 -29.26 1.08 -0.37
N LEU A 624 -28.26 1.94 -0.09
CA LEU A 624 -27.53 2.68 -1.12
C LEU A 624 -26.02 2.44 -1.02
N LEU A 625 -25.36 2.43 -2.18
CA LEU A 625 -23.91 2.28 -2.30
C LEU A 625 -23.36 3.37 -3.22
N LEU A 626 -22.46 4.20 -2.70
CA LEU A 626 -21.74 5.21 -3.47
C LEU A 626 -20.49 4.58 -4.10
N GLY A 627 -20.38 4.66 -5.42
CA GLY A 627 -19.15 4.38 -6.16
C GLY A 627 -18.44 5.66 -6.57
N ILE A 628 -17.13 5.71 -6.37
CA ILE A 628 -16.23 6.73 -6.93
C ILE A 628 -15.17 6.00 -7.77
N GLY A 629 -15.05 6.38 -9.03
CA GLY A 629 -14.10 5.74 -9.94
C GLY A 629 -13.94 6.52 -11.23
N MET A 630 -13.79 5.83 -12.35
CA MET A 630 -13.57 6.46 -13.66
C MET A 630 -14.68 6.10 -14.63
N GLU A 631 -15.10 7.08 -15.41
CA GLU A 631 -15.86 6.86 -16.64
C GLU A 631 -14.95 6.25 -17.70
N ALA A 632 -15.45 5.28 -18.46
CA ALA A 632 -14.75 4.74 -19.63
C ALA A 632 -15.71 4.58 -20.81
N ASP A 633 -15.18 4.83 -22.01
CA ASP A 633 -15.88 4.54 -23.26
C ASP A 633 -15.90 3.03 -23.53
N GLU A 634 -17.08 2.48 -23.82
CA GLU A 634 -17.29 1.02 -23.98
C GLU A 634 -16.55 0.43 -25.18
N GLU A 635 -16.28 1.22 -26.23
CA GLU A 635 -15.65 0.72 -27.45
C GLU A 635 -14.13 0.82 -27.41
N THR A 636 -13.60 1.82 -26.69
CA THR A 636 -12.16 2.16 -26.72
C THR A 636 -11.44 1.97 -25.38
N GLY A 637 -12.18 1.79 -24.27
CA GLY A 637 -11.62 1.70 -22.92
C GLY A 637 -10.99 3.00 -22.40
N VAL A 638 -11.04 4.08 -23.18
CA VAL A 638 -10.45 5.37 -22.81
C VAL A 638 -11.27 6.01 -21.69
N THR A 639 -10.59 6.42 -20.63
CA THR A 639 -11.25 7.08 -19.49
C THR A 639 -11.54 8.55 -19.78
N ASP A 640 -12.74 9.02 -19.40
CA ASP A 640 -13.24 10.39 -19.69
C ASP A 640 -13.69 11.16 -18.43
N GLY A 641 -13.09 10.86 -17.30
CA GLY A 641 -13.24 11.64 -16.08
C GLY A 641 -13.55 10.81 -14.85
N VAL A 642 -13.36 11.41 -13.66
CA VAL A 642 -13.83 10.83 -12.40
C VAL A 642 -15.35 10.76 -12.41
N LYS A 643 -15.90 9.58 -12.11
CA LYS A 643 -17.34 9.27 -12.08
C LYS A 643 -17.79 9.03 -10.64
N LEU A 644 -18.93 9.62 -10.26
CA LEU A 644 -19.71 9.19 -9.11
C LEU A 644 -20.92 8.41 -9.61
N SER A 645 -21.15 7.26 -9.00
CA SER A 645 -22.32 6.40 -9.23
C SER A 645 -23.02 6.14 -7.91
N MET A 646 -24.36 6.23 -7.88
CA MET A 646 -25.15 5.79 -6.74
C MET A 646 -25.91 4.54 -7.16
N PHE A 647 -25.74 3.47 -6.41
CA PHE A 647 -26.42 2.20 -6.62
C PHE A 647 -27.52 2.02 -5.58
N ASP A 648 -28.69 1.56 -6.01
CA ASP A 648 -29.70 0.99 -5.14
C ASP A 648 -29.37 -0.49 -4.93
N VAL A 649 -29.09 -0.82 -3.67
CA VAL A 649 -28.71 -2.15 -3.18
C VAL A 649 -29.71 -2.66 -2.14
N SER A 650 -30.92 -2.07 -2.09
CA SER A 650 -31.98 -2.51 -1.18
C SER A 650 -32.49 -3.92 -1.49
N ASP A 651 -32.38 -4.35 -2.75
CA ASP A 651 -32.48 -5.74 -3.20
C ASP A 651 -31.14 -6.14 -3.84
N PRO A 652 -30.25 -6.83 -3.09
CA PRO A 652 -28.94 -7.26 -3.59
C PRO A 652 -28.97 -8.16 -4.82
N ALA A 653 -30.11 -8.81 -5.14
CA ALA A 653 -30.26 -9.60 -6.35
C ALA A 653 -30.64 -8.74 -7.58
N ALA A 654 -31.01 -7.47 -7.37
CA ALA A 654 -31.50 -6.55 -8.39
C ALA A 654 -30.86 -5.16 -8.28
N VAL A 655 -29.53 -5.13 -8.10
CA VAL A 655 -28.76 -3.87 -8.02
C VAL A 655 -28.93 -3.04 -9.28
N SER A 656 -29.09 -1.72 -9.11
CA SER A 656 -29.20 -0.78 -10.24
C SER A 656 -28.51 0.55 -9.97
N GLU A 657 -27.91 1.15 -11.01
CA GLU A 657 -27.37 2.51 -10.95
C GLU A 657 -28.53 3.53 -11.02
N VAL A 658 -28.85 4.16 -9.89
CA VAL A 658 -29.98 5.11 -9.78
C VAL A 658 -29.58 6.56 -10.03
N ALA A 659 -28.29 6.88 -9.95
CA ALA A 659 -27.76 8.17 -10.36
C ALA A 659 -26.29 8.07 -10.75
N LYS A 660 -25.87 8.97 -11.65
CA LYS A 660 -24.51 9.07 -12.14
C LYS A 660 -24.17 10.51 -12.45
N THR A 661 -22.92 10.91 -12.19
CA THR A 661 -22.35 12.16 -12.71
C THR A 661 -20.87 11.96 -12.98
N THR A 662 -20.36 12.62 -14.03
CA THR A 662 -18.96 12.55 -14.44
C THR A 662 -18.35 13.94 -14.37
N ILE A 663 -17.15 14.03 -13.81
CA ILE A 663 -16.35 15.25 -13.72
C ILE A 663 -15.43 15.26 -14.95
N GLU A 664 -15.95 15.76 -16.07
CA GLU A 664 -15.22 15.82 -17.34
C GLU A 664 -13.86 16.51 -17.17
N GLY A 665 -12.80 15.89 -17.71
CA GLY A 665 -11.43 16.41 -17.64
C GLY A 665 -10.74 16.29 -16.27
N CYS A 666 -11.36 15.61 -15.30
CA CYS A 666 -10.74 15.19 -14.04
C CYS A 666 -10.15 13.79 -14.21
N TYR A 667 -8.82 13.66 -14.27
CA TYR A 667 -8.16 12.40 -14.65
C TYR A 667 -7.80 11.48 -13.47
N HIS A 668 -7.84 11.97 -12.22
CA HIS A 668 -7.75 11.12 -11.01
C HIS A 668 -8.24 11.87 -9.76
N THR A 669 -8.38 11.14 -8.66
CA THR A 669 -8.66 11.66 -7.31
C THR A 669 -7.76 10.96 -6.29
N ASP A 670 -7.48 11.64 -5.17
CA ASP A 670 -6.73 11.06 -4.05
C ASP A 670 -7.46 9.85 -3.42
N VAL A 671 -8.78 9.76 -3.55
CA VAL A 671 -9.61 8.68 -2.97
C VAL A 671 -9.18 7.29 -3.45
N PHE A 672 -8.57 7.19 -4.63
CA PHE A 672 -8.09 5.93 -5.21
C PHE A 672 -6.86 5.36 -4.48
N TYR A 673 -6.17 6.18 -3.70
CA TYR A 673 -4.91 5.81 -3.02
C TYR A 673 -4.99 6.03 -1.51
N ASP A 674 -5.70 7.08 -1.10
CA ASP A 674 -5.95 7.44 0.28
C ASP A 674 -7.41 7.80 0.43
N TYR A 675 -8.14 6.81 0.85
CA TYR A 675 -9.54 6.94 1.11
C TYR A 675 -9.93 8.03 2.11
N ARG A 676 -9.03 8.42 3.04
CA ARG A 676 -9.36 9.40 4.10
C ARG A 676 -9.58 10.76 3.49
N ALA A 677 -9.16 10.94 2.23
CA ALA A 677 -9.44 12.10 1.42
C ALA A 677 -10.94 12.27 1.09
N VAL A 678 -11.76 11.22 1.20
CA VAL A 678 -13.21 11.34 1.03
C VAL A 678 -13.89 11.68 2.37
N LEU A 679 -14.63 12.78 2.38
CA LEU A 679 -15.59 13.11 3.41
C LEU A 679 -16.96 12.59 2.97
N VAL A 680 -17.48 11.55 3.62
CA VAL A 680 -18.88 11.13 3.47
C VAL A 680 -19.60 11.39 4.79
N ASP A 681 -20.44 12.42 4.82
CA ASP A 681 -21.23 12.79 5.98
C ASP A 681 -22.72 12.75 5.61
N GLN A 682 -23.25 11.52 5.60
CA GLN A 682 -24.59 11.21 5.11
C GLN A 682 -25.71 11.95 5.87
N PRO A 683 -25.69 12.09 7.22
CA PRO A 683 -26.70 12.88 7.94
C PRO A 683 -26.80 14.34 7.48
N TYR A 684 -25.71 14.90 6.94
CA TYR A 684 -25.66 16.26 6.39
C TYR A 684 -25.70 16.29 4.85
N ASN A 685 -25.80 15.13 4.20
CA ASN A 685 -25.84 14.96 2.75
C ASN A 685 -24.61 15.55 2.04
N ILE A 686 -23.42 15.21 2.54
CA ILE A 686 -22.14 15.72 2.02
C ILE A 686 -21.29 14.57 1.52
N ILE A 687 -20.76 14.72 0.30
CA ILE A 687 -19.71 13.90 -0.30
C ILE A 687 -18.62 14.86 -0.79
N GLY A 688 -17.50 14.94 -0.07
CA GLY A 688 -16.39 15.84 -0.36
C GLY A 688 -15.12 15.08 -0.72
N PHE A 689 -14.42 15.50 -1.77
CA PHE A 689 -13.13 14.91 -2.18
C PHE A 689 -12.38 15.81 -3.17
N SER A 690 -11.07 15.61 -3.32
CA SER A 690 -10.25 16.29 -4.32
C SER A 690 -10.32 15.59 -5.68
N GLY A 691 -10.17 16.34 -6.77
CA GLY A 691 -9.97 15.79 -8.11
C GLY A 691 -8.98 16.64 -8.90
N TYR A 692 -8.21 16.00 -9.76
CA TYR A 692 -7.15 16.64 -10.53
C TYR A 692 -7.54 16.73 -12.00
N GLY A 693 -7.48 17.95 -12.54
CA GLY A 693 -7.75 18.23 -13.94
C GLY A 693 -6.69 19.15 -14.56
N ASN A 694 -6.95 19.60 -15.79
CA ASN A 694 -6.04 20.51 -16.51
C ASN A 694 -5.78 21.85 -15.79
N GLN A 695 -6.66 22.24 -14.87
CA GLN A 695 -6.56 23.51 -14.12
C GLN A 695 -5.90 23.35 -12.74
N GLY A 696 -5.44 22.14 -12.40
CA GLY A 696 -4.89 21.82 -11.10
C GLY A 696 -5.83 20.91 -10.30
N GLU A 697 -5.67 20.96 -8.99
CA GLU A 697 -6.44 20.18 -8.03
C GLU A 697 -7.61 21.03 -7.50
N THR A 698 -8.80 20.44 -7.49
CA THR A 698 -10.05 21.08 -7.08
C THR A 698 -10.72 20.22 -6.01
N TYR A 699 -11.19 20.84 -4.93
CA TYR A 699 -12.02 20.19 -3.93
C TYR A 699 -13.47 20.31 -4.35
N PHE A 700 -14.12 19.16 -4.53
CA PHE A 700 -15.53 19.08 -4.88
C PHE A 700 -16.35 18.75 -3.65
N VAL A 701 -17.56 19.31 -3.58
CA VAL A 701 -18.60 18.87 -2.66
C VAL A 701 -19.85 18.57 -3.46
N TYR A 702 -20.39 17.38 -3.23
CA TYR A 702 -21.64 16.90 -3.79
C TYR A 702 -22.65 16.61 -2.69
N SER A 703 -23.92 16.81 -3.02
CA SER A 703 -25.05 16.21 -2.31
C SER A 703 -25.76 15.21 -3.22
N TYR A 704 -26.44 14.24 -2.62
CA TYR A 704 -27.27 13.28 -3.32
C TYR A 704 -28.72 13.40 -2.86
N ASN A 705 -29.65 13.53 -3.80
CA ASN A 705 -31.08 13.56 -3.50
C ASN A 705 -31.82 12.53 -4.36
N PRO A 706 -32.60 11.60 -3.76
CA PRO A 706 -33.40 10.65 -4.51
C PRO A 706 -34.29 11.34 -5.55
N GLY A 707 -34.23 10.89 -6.81
CA GLY A 707 -35.01 11.42 -7.93
C GLY A 707 -34.38 12.58 -8.70
N THR A 708 -33.50 13.39 -8.09
CA THR A 708 -32.72 14.42 -8.81
C THR A 708 -31.25 14.03 -9.01
N GLY A 709 -30.75 13.03 -8.27
CA GLY A 709 -29.38 12.55 -8.38
C GLY A 709 -28.37 13.46 -7.68
N PHE A 710 -27.11 13.42 -8.15
CA PHE A 710 -26.01 14.20 -7.61
C PHE A 710 -26.13 15.68 -7.99
N THR A 711 -25.88 16.56 -7.03
CA THR A 711 -25.72 18.01 -7.25
C THR A 711 -24.32 18.42 -6.82
N ARG A 712 -23.58 19.07 -7.71
CA ARG A 712 -22.28 19.67 -7.37
C ARG A 712 -22.51 21.01 -6.67
N ASP A 713 -22.35 21.01 -5.35
CA ASP A 713 -22.57 22.16 -4.51
C ASP A 713 -21.35 23.08 -4.42
N MET A 714 -20.14 22.51 -4.52
CA MET A 714 -18.87 23.24 -4.48
C MET A 714 -17.85 22.66 -5.45
N ALA A 715 -17.00 23.54 -6.00
CA ALA A 715 -15.80 23.21 -6.77
C ALA A 715 -14.81 24.36 -6.59
N GLU A 716 -13.84 24.19 -5.69
CA GLU A 716 -12.89 25.24 -5.30
C GLU A 716 -11.46 24.73 -5.47
N ASP A 717 -10.55 25.60 -5.95
CA ASP A 717 -9.15 25.23 -6.10
C ASP A 717 -8.54 24.87 -4.75
N VAL A 718 -7.83 23.74 -4.68
CA VAL A 718 -7.13 23.36 -3.47
C VAL A 718 -5.85 24.18 -3.35
N ASN A 719 -5.75 24.97 -2.28
CA ASN A 719 -4.53 25.71 -1.97
C ASN A 719 -3.62 24.87 -1.06
N GLY A 720 -2.31 24.89 -1.33
CA GLY A 720 -1.30 24.16 -0.56
C GLY A 720 -0.39 23.30 -1.45
N GLY A 721 0.92 23.33 -1.20
CA GLY A 721 1.92 22.58 -1.97
C GLY A 721 2.29 21.23 -1.35
N SER A 722 1.44 20.69 -0.47
CA SER A 722 1.74 19.51 0.33
C SER A 722 1.71 18.22 -0.50
N TRP A 723 2.49 17.23 -0.07
CA TRP A 723 2.40 15.85 -0.55
C TRP A 723 1.19 15.11 0.02
N MET A 724 0.56 15.66 1.06
CA MET A 724 -0.61 15.09 1.71
C MET A 724 -1.86 15.37 0.89
N SER A 725 -2.72 14.36 0.77
CA SER A 725 -4.02 14.51 0.12
C SER A 725 -4.93 15.45 0.93
N PRO A 726 -5.77 16.27 0.28
CA PRO A 726 -6.66 17.18 0.98
C PRO A 726 -7.65 16.45 1.87
N ARG A 727 -7.96 17.05 3.02
CA ARG A 727 -9.02 16.58 3.91
C ARG A 727 -10.16 17.59 3.97
N GLY A 728 -11.38 17.09 3.85
CA GLY A 728 -12.58 17.83 4.22
C GLY A 728 -12.99 17.45 5.65
N VAL A 729 -13.18 18.44 6.51
CA VAL A 729 -13.66 18.25 7.89
C VAL A 729 -14.81 19.20 8.14
N ARG A 730 -15.94 18.71 8.66
CA ARG A 730 -17.09 19.53 9.01
C ARG A 730 -17.12 19.80 10.52
N ILE A 731 -17.35 21.05 10.89
CA ILE A 731 -17.73 21.44 12.26
C ILE A 731 -18.97 22.34 12.15
N GLY A 732 -20.10 21.87 12.69
CA GLY A 732 -21.40 22.51 12.55
C GLY A 732 -21.77 22.73 11.08
N ASP A 733 -22.03 24.00 10.73
CA ASP A 733 -22.40 24.45 9.38
C ASP A 733 -21.19 24.90 8.53
N VAL A 734 -19.96 24.55 8.94
CA VAL A 734 -18.71 24.96 8.27
C VAL A 734 -17.93 23.74 7.82
N LEU A 735 -17.51 23.77 6.55
CA LEU A 735 -16.55 22.83 5.98
C LEU A 735 -15.16 23.45 6.00
N TYR A 736 -14.17 22.69 6.44
CA TYR A 736 -12.76 23.02 6.39
C TYR A 736 -12.08 22.12 5.38
N VAL A 737 -11.40 22.71 4.41
CA VAL A 737 -10.55 22.01 3.44
C VAL A 737 -9.10 22.27 3.84
N VAL A 738 -8.36 21.20 4.10
CA VAL A 738 -6.99 21.25 4.64
C VAL A 738 -6.04 20.54 3.71
N LYS A 739 -4.95 21.22 3.32
CA LYS A 739 -3.81 20.61 2.62
C LYS A 739 -2.50 21.13 3.20
N GLY A 740 -1.87 20.32 4.05
CA GLY A 740 -0.65 20.68 4.76
C GLY A 740 -0.83 21.94 5.60
N ASN A 741 -0.05 22.98 5.32
CA ASN A 741 -0.13 24.25 6.05
C ASN A 741 -1.32 25.14 5.66
N ALA A 742 -2.08 24.82 4.61
CA ALA A 742 -3.21 25.63 4.17
C ALA A 742 -4.52 25.07 4.73
N VAL A 743 -5.31 25.94 5.36
CA VAL A 743 -6.65 25.65 5.87
C VAL A 743 -7.61 26.69 5.28
N GLU A 744 -8.66 26.24 4.62
CA GLU A 744 -9.71 27.10 4.06
C GLU A 744 -11.07 26.68 4.62
N SER A 745 -11.91 27.65 4.96
CA SER A 745 -13.24 27.38 5.52
C SER A 745 -14.36 27.89 4.62
N TYR A 746 -15.45 27.13 4.56
CA TYR A 746 -16.58 27.38 3.67
C TYR A 746 -17.90 27.19 4.42
N SER A 747 -18.85 28.08 4.17
CA SER A 747 -20.22 27.96 4.70
C SER A 747 -20.95 26.85 3.95
N LEU A 748 -21.43 25.81 4.64
CA LEU A 748 -22.23 24.73 4.03
C LEU A 748 -23.63 25.20 3.58
N LYS A 749 -24.07 26.39 4.00
CA LYS A 749 -25.34 26.99 3.54
C LYS A 749 -25.23 27.66 2.19
N THR A 750 -24.05 28.12 1.83
CA THR A 750 -23.84 28.96 0.63
C THR A 750 -22.70 28.50 -0.26
N PHE A 751 -21.88 27.56 0.21
CA PHE A 751 -20.63 27.08 -0.38
C PHE A 751 -19.71 28.25 -0.76
N LYS A 752 -19.65 29.26 0.11
CA LYS A 752 -18.77 30.42 -0.05
C LYS A 752 -17.69 30.37 0.99
N LYS A 753 -16.48 30.68 0.57
CA LYS A 753 -15.33 30.85 1.44
C LYS A 753 -15.63 31.88 2.55
N ILE A 754 -15.34 31.49 3.78
CA ILE A 754 -15.46 32.32 4.99
C ILE A 754 -14.09 32.92 5.30
N ASP A 755 -13.06 32.07 5.36
CA ASP A 755 -11.72 32.44 5.81
C ASP A 755 -10.64 31.51 5.21
N ASP A 756 -9.38 31.95 5.22
CA ASP A 756 -8.19 31.14 4.94
C ASP A 756 -7.06 31.43 5.91
N LEU A 757 -6.31 30.39 6.23
CA LEU A 757 -5.19 30.43 7.14
C LEU A 757 -4.03 29.63 6.59
N LEU A 758 -2.83 30.23 6.66
CA LEU A 758 -1.56 29.54 6.46
C LEU A 758 -0.87 29.42 7.82
N ILE A 759 -0.69 28.19 8.30
CA ILE A 759 -0.10 27.85 9.62
C ILE A 759 1.40 27.59 9.59
#